data_AF-A0A959DIG4-F1
#
_entry.id   AF-A0A959DIG4-F1
#
_cell.length_a   1.000
_cell.length_b   1.000
_cell.length_c   1.000
_cell.angle_alpha   90.00
_cell.angle_beta   90.00
_cell.angle_gamma   90.00
#
_symmetry.space_group_name_H-M   'P 1'
#
loop_
_entity.id
_entity.type
_entity.pdbx_description
1 polymer ?
#
loop_
_entity_poly.entity_id
_entity_poly.type
_entity_poly.pdbx_seq_one_letter_code
_entity_poly.pdbx_strand_id
1 'polypeptide(L)'
;MKIGRNESDISSAPFPVRFFKNRKLLLRAVLSLAGLAVMAVLFLAVAGYGAYIGKIGQFGYTKPVMLQISDLDFSFLADYAKGEKEAFDKVELDIKPKHLEQLQSLRDRILQEGGASEEILKEEVPASLTYQGQTHDVKIELAQMMAMHFRDPARWPFQVEARRNSSVGDMKRFDLLPPSTGGYMTDWLGYEILKERGIKSMSGEFVKLSINSKPVGVYYLQERFHKDLIQSLRFGQGILFKIEEDLVVDKENDLMSSADSKGHLLTLKRMWTDLQAGLLTVDQFFDLEKMGQLFAVADLMNHKHPLLRENLSYYFNPQTGRVEPVVREFTGLNNSDFKAFSSILEKPDPKNKWHHTLAQDATLQMICNHIDFKRAYLREAEVLTREDFVEELLMRHGEKVNVLFNSVYKNWPGNDLPAATLSGNQRYLRFVLFPDEGEIAAYFNKARENHLDVSLLNRQDVPLEIAYLGWRDTFLFYPEQPITLESGEEGGHELPRAYRFQIPPEVVWSDSLLPELKVYFNMPGLTEKRTALVFPWAYEGRRNHNGNPIVREANHTTFDFVEEIPETNVISIPEGDWTLDRDLVIPAGRRFEVEAGARIDMVNHAKVICYSPVFFMGTEENPVEVYSSDITAEGLVFIRAGQRSAVQHTSFTDISCPTENGWGLSGAVVFYESPVDFNTVAFEGNRIGDDFLNVIRSNFTMENARFKNINADAFDCDFCTGTINNSTFVNVGNDGIDVSGSKIDITHVSMDEVEDKGLSAGEGSDMTARWVEIAGSEIAATSKDRSRLIISDSKVSNCRIGITIFMKKPEYGPAFAEAMRVDIQGAELPYLIEANSGFILDKVAFPPNREDVKKILYGAEYGKASIR
;
A
#
# COMPACT_ATOMS: atom_id res chain seq x y z
N MET A 1 -36.38 -74.39 -58.71
CA MET A 1 -35.18 -74.55 -59.56
C MET A 1 -33.98 -74.68 -58.63
N LYS A 2 -33.20 -75.76 -58.77
CA LYS A 2 -31.82 -75.99 -58.26
C LYS A 2 -31.00 -74.67 -58.29
N ILE A 3 -30.20 -74.21 -57.32
CA ILE A 3 -28.89 -74.63 -56.72
C ILE A 3 -28.49 -73.41 -55.81
N GLY A 4 -27.80 -73.44 -54.65
CA GLY A 4 -27.03 -74.46 -53.92
C GLY A 4 -25.61 -73.97 -53.58
N ARG A 5 -25.32 -73.83 -52.27
CA ARG A 5 -24.03 -73.91 -51.49
C ARG A 5 -23.95 -72.77 -50.45
N ASN A 6 -24.14 -73.05 -49.16
CA ASN A 6 -23.27 -73.66 -48.12
C ASN A 6 -22.25 -72.68 -47.54
N GLU A 7 -22.37 -72.39 -46.24
CA GLU A 7 -21.39 -72.81 -45.21
C GLU A 7 -21.96 -72.65 -43.77
N SER A 8 -21.50 -73.55 -42.90
CA SER A 8 -21.55 -73.74 -41.44
C SER A 8 -21.72 -72.50 -40.53
N ASP A 9 -22.16 -72.53 -39.26
CA ASP A 9 -22.72 -73.50 -38.29
C ASP A 9 -22.88 -72.70 -36.96
N ILE A 10 -23.61 -73.24 -35.97
CA ILE A 10 -23.57 -72.93 -34.52
C ILE A 10 -24.45 -71.79 -33.91
N SER A 11 -25.48 -72.26 -33.19
CA SER A 11 -26.07 -71.87 -31.88
C SER A 11 -26.49 -70.41 -31.54
N SER A 12 -27.76 -70.24 -31.12
CA SER A 12 -28.12 -69.32 -30.03
C SER A 12 -29.38 -69.79 -29.27
N ALA A 13 -29.28 -69.79 -27.94
CA ALA A 13 -30.34 -70.07 -26.97
C ALA A 13 -31.19 -68.80 -26.69
N PRO A 14 -32.35 -68.91 -26.01
CA PRO A 14 -33.44 -67.93 -26.09
C PRO A 14 -33.34 -66.82 -25.03
N PHE A 15 -33.86 -65.62 -25.34
CA PHE A 15 -34.15 -64.60 -24.31
C PHE A 15 -35.55 -63.99 -24.46
N PRO A 16 -36.29 -63.77 -23.35
CA PRO A 16 -37.71 -63.45 -23.36
C PRO A 16 -38.01 -61.96 -23.15
N VAL A 17 -39.21 -61.59 -23.60
CA VAL A 17 -39.90 -60.31 -23.39
C VAL A 17 -40.02 -59.97 -21.90
N ARG A 18 -39.53 -58.78 -21.49
CA ARG A 18 -39.97 -58.04 -20.29
C ARG A 18 -39.67 -56.55 -20.44
N PHE A 19 -40.53 -55.83 -21.16
CA PHE A 19 -40.57 -54.36 -21.10
C PHE A 19 -41.76 -53.93 -20.22
N PHE A 20 -41.52 -52.91 -19.38
CA PHE A 20 -42.42 -52.30 -18.39
C PHE A 20 -42.58 -52.99 -17.03
N LYS A 21 -41.71 -52.64 -16.07
CA LYS A 21 -42.02 -52.79 -14.63
C LYS A 21 -41.59 -51.67 -13.68
N ASN A 22 -41.14 -50.50 -14.14
CA ASN A 22 -40.83 -49.40 -13.21
C ASN A 22 -41.20 -48.01 -13.76
N ARG A 23 -42.49 -47.63 -13.62
CA ARG A 23 -42.97 -46.27 -13.93
C ARG A 23 -42.19 -45.18 -13.18
N LYS A 24 -41.68 -45.46 -11.98
CA LYS A 24 -40.82 -44.54 -11.21
C LYS A 24 -39.45 -44.32 -11.84
N LEU A 25 -38.87 -45.32 -12.51
CA LEU A 25 -37.56 -45.21 -13.16
C LEU A 25 -37.70 -44.43 -14.48
N LEU A 26 -38.77 -44.69 -15.23
CA LEU A 26 -39.11 -43.92 -16.44
C LEU A 26 -39.39 -42.45 -16.12
N LEU A 27 -40.16 -42.18 -15.05
CA LEU A 27 -40.44 -40.82 -14.60
C LEU A 27 -39.16 -40.08 -14.15
N ARG A 28 -38.26 -40.76 -13.43
CA ARG A 28 -36.95 -40.21 -13.07
C ARG A 28 -36.11 -39.90 -14.31
N ALA A 29 -36.05 -40.81 -15.28
CA ALA A 29 -35.32 -40.59 -16.53
C ALA A 29 -35.89 -39.40 -17.33
N VAL A 30 -37.22 -39.27 -17.40
CA VAL A 30 -37.89 -38.13 -18.07
C VAL A 30 -37.63 -36.82 -17.32
N LEU A 31 -37.67 -36.81 -15.98
CA LEU A 31 -37.35 -35.63 -15.17
C LEU A 31 -35.87 -35.24 -15.28
N SER A 32 -34.96 -36.21 -15.31
CA SER A 32 -33.53 -35.97 -15.53
C SER A 32 -33.25 -35.42 -16.92
N LEU A 33 -33.90 -35.94 -17.96
CA LEU A 33 -33.82 -35.42 -19.33
C LEU A 33 -34.41 -34.01 -19.45
N ALA A 34 -35.54 -33.74 -18.78
CA ALA A 34 -36.13 -32.41 -18.71
C ALA A 34 -35.21 -31.43 -17.96
N GLY A 35 -34.60 -31.85 -16.85
CA GLY A 35 -33.61 -31.07 -16.13
C GLY A 35 -32.38 -30.74 -16.97
N LEU A 36 -31.84 -31.73 -17.70
CA LEU A 36 -30.72 -31.53 -18.64
C LEU A 36 -31.10 -30.59 -19.79
N ALA A 37 -32.32 -30.68 -20.32
CA ALA A 37 -32.80 -29.79 -21.37
C ALA A 37 -32.93 -28.34 -20.86
N VAL A 38 -33.44 -28.14 -19.64
CA VAL A 38 -33.49 -26.82 -18.99
C VAL A 38 -32.08 -26.27 -18.76
N MET A 39 -31.15 -27.09 -18.28
CA MET A 39 -29.75 -26.67 -18.11
C MET A 39 -29.08 -26.32 -19.45
N ALA A 40 -29.35 -27.07 -20.52
CA ALA A 40 -28.80 -26.78 -21.85
C ALA A 40 -29.38 -25.48 -22.42
N VAL A 41 -30.67 -25.22 -22.24
CA VAL A 41 -31.30 -23.96 -22.66
C VAL A 41 -30.74 -22.78 -21.85
N LEU A 42 -30.59 -22.94 -20.53
CA LEU A 42 -29.95 -21.92 -19.69
C LEU A 42 -28.50 -21.69 -20.09
N PHE A 43 -27.72 -22.73 -20.34
CA PHE A 43 -26.35 -22.61 -20.82
C PHE A 43 -26.26 -21.87 -22.16
N LEU A 44 -27.11 -22.20 -23.14
CA LEU A 44 -27.15 -21.51 -24.43
C LEU A 44 -27.64 -20.07 -24.30
N ALA A 45 -28.58 -19.80 -23.40
CA ALA A 45 -29.03 -18.44 -23.11
C ALA A 45 -27.90 -17.61 -22.46
N VAL A 46 -27.18 -18.17 -21.49
CA VAL A 46 -26.02 -17.53 -20.85
C VAL A 46 -24.88 -17.34 -21.84
N ALA A 47 -24.56 -18.33 -22.67
CA ALA A 47 -23.53 -18.23 -23.70
C ALA A 47 -23.90 -17.21 -24.79
N GLY A 48 -25.15 -17.20 -25.24
CA GLY A 48 -25.67 -16.23 -26.20
C GLY A 48 -25.69 -14.81 -25.64
N TYR A 49 -26.10 -14.65 -24.38
CA TYR A 49 -26.07 -13.38 -23.68
C TYR A 49 -24.64 -12.90 -23.42
N GLY A 50 -23.72 -13.79 -23.06
CA GLY A 50 -22.29 -13.51 -22.92
C GLY A 50 -21.64 -13.10 -24.25
N ALA A 51 -21.98 -13.78 -25.35
CA ALA A 51 -21.53 -13.40 -26.69
C ALA A 51 -22.11 -12.03 -27.14
N TYR A 52 -23.36 -11.75 -26.80
CA TYR A 52 -24.00 -10.45 -27.04
C TYR A 52 -23.30 -9.33 -26.24
N ILE A 53 -23.08 -9.53 -24.93
CA ILE A 53 -22.33 -8.62 -24.05
C ILE A 53 -20.90 -8.40 -24.56
N GLY A 54 -20.22 -9.46 -25.00
CA GLY A 54 -18.89 -9.39 -25.60
C GLY A 54 -18.88 -8.54 -26.87
N LYS A 55 -19.88 -8.72 -27.74
CA LYS A 55 -20.04 -7.97 -28.99
C LYS A 55 -20.30 -6.48 -28.77
N ILE A 56 -21.08 -6.11 -27.76
CA ILE A 56 -21.31 -4.69 -27.40
C ILE A 56 -20.20 -4.11 -26.51
N GLY A 57 -19.11 -4.85 -26.27
CA GLY A 57 -17.96 -4.41 -25.49
C GLY A 57 -18.22 -4.28 -23.99
N GLN A 58 -19.25 -4.94 -23.46
CA GLN A 58 -19.66 -4.85 -22.05
C GLN A 58 -19.11 -5.98 -21.16
N PHE A 59 -18.24 -6.86 -21.68
CA PHE A 59 -17.74 -8.05 -20.97
C PHE A 59 -16.94 -7.71 -19.69
N GLY A 60 -16.27 -6.55 -19.66
CA GLY A 60 -15.55 -6.07 -18.48
C GLY A 60 -16.46 -5.74 -17.30
N TYR A 61 -17.70 -5.31 -17.56
CA TYR A 61 -18.66 -4.85 -16.55
C TYR A 61 -19.45 -6.00 -15.92
N THR A 62 -19.68 -7.09 -16.66
CA THR A 62 -20.42 -8.25 -16.14
C THR A 62 -19.55 -9.20 -15.34
N LYS A 63 -18.22 -9.07 -15.43
CA LYS A 63 -17.27 -9.93 -14.70
C LYS A 63 -17.39 -9.76 -13.17
N PRO A 64 -17.42 -8.54 -12.59
CA PRO A 64 -17.64 -8.35 -11.15
C PRO A 64 -18.99 -8.91 -10.67
N VAL A 65 -20.07 -8.68 -11.43
CA VAL A 65 -21.40 -9.23 -11.07
C VAL A 65 -21.41 -10.75 -11.16
N MET A 66 -20.74 -11.35 -12.15
CA MET A 66 -20.57 -12.80 -12.24
C MET A 66 -19.75 -13.37 -11.08
N LEU A 67 -18.72 -12.63 -10.62
CA LEU A 67 -17.92 -12.99 -9.43
C LEU A 67 -18.75 -12.89 -8.14
N GLN A 68 -19.51 -11.81 -7.95
CA GLN A 68 -20.45 -11.66 -6.83
C GLN A 68 -21.49 -12.79 -6.82
N ILE A 69 -22.07 -13.12 -7.98
CA ILE A 69 -22.99 -14.26 -8.11
C ILE A 69 -22.29 -15.59 -7.76
N SER A 70 -21.03 -15.77 -8.15
CA SER A 70 -20.27 -16.98 -7.77
C SER A 70 -19.96 -17.04 -6.28
N ASP A 71 -19.84 -15.87 -5.62
CA ASP A 71 -19.62 -15.72 -4.18
C ASP A 71 -20.95 -15.69 -3.38
N LEU A 72 -22.10 -15.87 -4.06
CA LEU A 72 -23.45 -15.79 -3.50
C LEU A 72 -23.81 -14.42 -2.90
N ASP A 73 -23.13 -13.36 -3.33
CA ASP A 73 -23.46 -11.97 -3.01
C ASP A 73 -24.47 -11.40 -4.02
N PHE A 74 -25.66 -11.07 -3.53
CA PHE A 74 -26.76 -10.49 -4.32
C PHE A 74 -27.08 -9.04 -3.92
N SER A 75 -26.19 -8.38 -3.18
CA SER A 75 -26.32 -6.97 -2.76
C SER A 75 -26.58 -6.03 -3.95
N PHE A 76 -26.01 -6.35 -5.12
CA PHE A 76 -26.22 -5.62 -6.38
C PHE A 76 -27.69 -5.45 -6.80
N LEU A 77 -28.58 -6.36 -6.40
CA LEU A 77 -30.02 -6.27 -6.71
C LEU A 77 -30.69 -5.13 -5.91
N ALA A 78 -30.25 -4.89 -4.68
CA ALA A 78 -30.77 -3.81 -3.84
C ALA A 78 -30.38 -2.45 -4.41
N ASP A 79 -29.14 -2.31 -4.89
CA ASP A 79 -28.65 -1.05 -5.46
C ASP A 79 -29.23 -0.79 -6.85
N TYR A 80 -29.45 -1.84 -7.65
CA TYR A 80 -30.21 -1.76 -8.89
C TYR A 80 -31.65 -1.26 -8.68
N ALA A 81 -32.33 -1.73 -7.63
CA ALA A 81 -33.70 -1.34 -7.31
C ALA A 81 -33.82 0.10 -6.77
N LYS A 82 -32.77 0.64 -6.14
CA LYS A 82 -32.74 2.02 -5.60
C LYS A 82 -32.62 3.10 -6.68
N GLY A 83 -32.09 2.78 -7.87
CA GLY A 83 -31.84 3.74 -8.96
C GLY A 83 -33.07 4.39 -9.62
N GLU A 84 -34.30 4.21 -9.09
CA GLU A 84 -35.52 4.78 -9.67
C GLU A 84 -36.08 6.04 -8.97
N LYS A 85 -35.59 6.42 -7.77
CA LYS A 85 -36.09 7.59 -7.03
C LYS A 85 -35.14 8.81 -7.12
N GLU A 86 -35.33 9.65 -8.17
CA GLU A 86 -34.86 11.07 -8.35
C GLU A 86 -33.33 11.34 -8.28
N ALA A 87 -32.67 12.47 -8.64
CA ALA A 87 -33.00 13.82 -9.14
C ALA A 87 -31.88 14.31 -10.12
N PHE A 88 -32.05 14.12 -11.43
CA PHE A 88 -31.18 14.73 -12.46
C PHE A 88 -32.06 15.51 -13.44
N ASP A 89 -31.55 16.63 -13.94
CA ASP A 89 -32.22 17.38 -14.99
C ASP A 89 -32.40 16.50 -16.24
N LYS A 90 -33.53 16.70 -16.92
CA LYS A 90 -33.86 15.96 -18.14
C LYS A 90 -33.38 16.74 -19.35
N VAL A 91 -32.72 16.02 -20.26
CA VAL A 91 -32.37 16.50 -21.60
C VAL A 91 -33.11 15.64 -22.60
N GLU A 92 -33.88 16.27 -23.49
CA GLU A 92 -34.53 15.59 -24.62
C GLU A 92 -33.88 16.06 -25.93
N LEU A 93 -33.34 15.11 -26.69
CA LEU A 93 -32.67 15.36 -27.97
C LEU A 93 -33.50 14.76 -29.11
N ASP A 94 -34.09 15.61 -29.93
CA ASP A 94 -34.92 15.24 -31.07
C ASP A 94 -34.13 15.33 -32.38
N ILE A 95 -33.93 14.18 -33.01
CA ILE A 95 -33.15 13.98 -34.23
C ILE A 95 -34.07 13.40 -35.31
N LYS A 96 -34.18 14.09 -36.44
CA LYS A 96 -34.98 13.60 -37.58
C LYS A 96 -34.43 12.24 -38.05
N PRO A 97 -35.29 11.27 -38.44
CA PRO A 97 -34.86 9.91 -38.80
C PRO A 97 -33.70 9.86 -39.81
N LYS A 98 -33.76 10.67 -40.87
CA LYS A 98 -32.68 10.76 -41.88
C LYS A 98 -31.31 11.15 -41.31
N HIS A 99 -31.28 11.98 -40.27
CA HIS A 99 -30.06 12.44 -39.63
C HIS A 99 -29.56 11.42 -38.61
N LEU A 100 -30.46 10.69 -37.97
CA LEU A 100 -30.09 9.59 -37.09
C LEU A 100 -29.45 8.43 -37.89
N GLU A 101 -29.98 8.11 -39.07
CA GLU A 101 -29.38 7.14 -40.00
C GLU A 101 -27.98 7.58 -40.47
N GLN A 102 -27.79 8.88 -40.74
CA GLN A 102 -26.48 9.44 -41.08
C GLN A 102 -25.49 9.27 -39.92
N LEU A 103 -25.88 9.62 -38.69
CA LEU A 103 -25.04 9.43 -37.49
C LEU A 103 -24.71 7.95 -37.25
N GLN A 104 -25.65 7.02 -37.52
CA GLN A 104 -25.41 5.59 -37.44
C GLN A 104 -24.34 5.12 -38.44
N SER A 105 -24.41 5.60 -39.69
CA SER A 105 -23.39 5.30 -40.71
C SER A 105 -22.00 5.80 -40.28
N LEU A 106 -21.92 7.02 -39.73
CA LEU A 106 -20.67 7.58 -39.21
C LEU A 106 -20.11 6.78 -38.03
N ARG A 107 -20.99 6.34 -37.11
CA ARG A 107 -20.61 5.46 -36.00
C ARG A 107 -20.03 4.13 -36.50
N ASP A 108 -20.66 3.51 -37.48
CA ASP A 108 -20.20 2.23 -38.02
C ASP A 108 -18.83 2.38 -38.69
N ARG A 109 -18.57 3.52 -39.35
CA ARG A 109 -17.23 3.87 -39.83
C ARG A 109 -16.22 4.04 -38.71
N ILE A 110 -16.55 4.75 -37.63
CA ILE A 110 -15.66 4.87 -36.45
C ILE A 110 -15.27 3.50 -35.89
N LEU A 111 -16.24 2.58 -35.79
CA LEU A 111 -15.98 1.22 -35.31
C LEU A 111 -15.07 0.42 -36.24
N GLN A 112 -15.11 0.69 -37.55
CA GLN A 112 -14.22 0.07 -38.55
C GLN A 112 -12.83 0.70 -38.57
N GLU A 113 -12.75 2.03 -38.46
CA GLU A 113 -11.50 2.81 -38.53
C GLU A 113 -10.72 2.79 -37.20
N GLY A 114 -11.36 2.41 -36.08
CA GLY A 114 -10.74 2.34 -34.75
C GLY A 114 -10.83 3.63 -33.93
N GLY A 115 -11.33 4.72 -34.52
CA GLY A 115 -11.54 6.02 -33.88
C GLY A 115 -12.19 7.02 -34.85
N ALA A 116 -12.56 8.20 -34.34
CA ALA A 116 -13.14 9.26 -35.18
C ALA A 116 -12.07 10.04 -35.96
N SER A 117 -12.07 9.89 -37.29
CA SER A 117 -11.20 10.64 -38.21
C SER A 117 -11.68 12.08 -38.42
N GLU A 118 -10.80 13.00 -38.82
CA GLU A 118 -11.17 14.41 -39.06
C GLU A 118 -12.29 14.57 -40.11
N GLU A 119 -12.39 13.67 -41.07
CA GLU A 119 -13.46 13.69 -42.07
C GLU A 119 -14.83 13.37 -41.44
N ILE A 120 -14.87 12.41 -40.52
CA ILE A 120 -16.09 12.06 -39.77
C ILE A 120 -16.50 13.21 -38.86
N LEU A 121 -15.54 13.87 -38.21
CA LEU A 121 -15.76 14.97 -37.28
C LEU A 121 -16.18 16.30 -37.95
N LYS A 122 -16.29 16.35 -39.29
CA LYS A 122 -16.83 17.51 -40.02
C LYS A 122 -18.32 17.37 -40.35
N GLU A 123 -18.92 16.21 -40.09
CA GLU A 123 -20.31 15.94 -40.41
C GLU A 123 -21.26 16.26 -39.25
N GLU A 124 -21.79 17.48 -39.27
CA GLU A 124 -22.81 17.94 -38.32
C GLU A 124 -24.24 17.75 -38.85
N VAL A 125 -25.18 17.38 -37.98
CA VAL A 125 -26.61 17.29 -38.31
C VAL A 125 -27.47 18.20 -37.43
N PRO A 126 -28.56 18.78 -37.96
CA PRO A 126 -29.47 19.60 -37.15
C PRO A 126 -30.36 18.73 -36.25
N ALA A 127 -30.55 19.19 -35.01
CA ALA A 127 -31.43 18.58 -34.02
C ALA A 127 -32.13 19.67 -33.18
N SER A 128 -33.09 19.26 -32.36
CA SER A 128 -33.68 20.12 -31.33
C SER A 128 -33.36 19.54 -29.95
N LEU A 129 -32.99 20.39 -29.01
CA LEU A 129 -32.64 19.97 -27.65
C LEU A 129 -33.50 20.73 -26.65
N THR A 130 -34.18 20.00 -25.78
CA THR A 130 -34.95 20.57 -24.66
C THR A 130 -34.19 20.36 -23.36
N TYR A 131 -33.92 21.46 -22.64
CA TYR A 131 -33.25 21.48 -21.35
C TYR A 131 -33.94 22.48 -20.42
N GLN A 132 -34.19 22.09 -19.16
CA GLN A 132 -34.87 22.94 -18.17
C GLN A 132 -36.19 23.57 -18.67
N GLY A 133 -36.93 22.84 -19.52
CA GLY A 133 -38.20 23.28 -20.11
C GLY A 133 -38.07 24.23 -21.31
N GLN A 134 -36.86 24.57 -21.75
CA GLN A 134 -36.60 25.40 -22.93
C GLN A 134 -36.07 24.55 -24.08
N THR A 135 -36.60 24.80 -25.28
CA THR A 135 -36.22 24.08 -26.50
C THR A 135 -35.32 24.96 -27.38
N HIS A 136 -34.18 24.41 -27.78
CA HIS A 136 -33.14 25.09 -28.54
C HIS A 136 -32.89 24.37 -29.87
N ASP A 137 -32.69 25.16 -30.93
CA ASP A 137 -32.17 24.63 -32.19
C ASP A 137 -30.67 24.38 -32.05
N VAL A 138 -30.25 23.13 -32.23
CA VAL A 138 -28.84 22.73 -32.09
C VAL A 138 -28.31 22.08 -33.36
N LYS A 139 -26.99 22.03 -33.48
CA LYS A 139 -26.29 21.05 -34.32
C LYS A 139 -25.65 20.02 -33.40
N ILE A 140 -25.61 18.78 -33.88
CA ILE A 140 -24.95 17.69 -33.18
C ILE A 140 -24.00 16.95 -34.13
N GLU A 141 -22.92 16.43 -33.58
CA GLU A 141 -21.98 15.53 -34.23
C GLU A 141 -21.55 14.44 -33.24
N LEU A 142 -20.92 13.36 -33.75
CA LEU A 142 -20.31 12.36 -32.88
C LEU A 142 -19.04 12.93 -32.27
N ALA A 143 -18.87 12.79 -30.95
CA ALA A 143 -17.72 13.38 -30.25
C ALA A 143 -16.39 12.73 -30.69
N GLN A 144 -15.29 13.49 -30.62
CA GLN A 144 -13.96 12.98 -30.93
C GLN A 144 -13.47 11.98 -29.88
N MET A 145 -13.73 10.69 -30.12
CA MET A 145 -13.49 9.60 -29.18
C MET A 145 -12.96 8.34 -29.89
N MET A 146 -12.31 7.45 -29.14
CA MET A 146 -11.87 6.13 -29.61
C MET A 146 -13.07 5.20 -29.89
N ALA A 147 -12.90 4.22 -30.79
CA ALA A 147 -13.99 3.30 -31.19
C ALA A 147 -14.67 2.58 -30.01
N MET A 148 -13.95 2.31 -28.92
CA MET A 148 -14.51 1.66 -27.73
C MET A 148 -15.69 2.41 -27.11
N HIS A 149 -15.71 3.76 -27.20
CA HIS A 149 -16.79 4.59 -26.66
C HIS A 149 -18.07 4.57 -27.52
N PHE A 150 -18.00 4.01 -28.72
CA PHE A 150 -19.14 3.90 -29.65
C PHE A 150 -19.76 2.50 -29.69
N ARG A 151 -19.22 1.52 -28.95
CA ARG A 151 -19.67 0.11 -29.03
C ARG A 151 -21.09 -0.11 -28.52
N ASP A 152 -21.54 0.68 -27.55
CA ASP A 152 -22.92 0.61 -27.06
C ASP A 152 -23.89 1.02 -28.21
N PRO A 153 -24.91 0.22 -28.53
CA PRO A 153 -25.83 0.50 -29.63
C PRO A 153 -26.81 1.65 -29.33
N ALA A 154 -26.97 2.05 -28.08
CA ALA A 154 -27.92 3.08 -27.65
C ALA A 154 -27.26 4.31 -27.03
N ARG A 155 -26.01 4.19 -26.54
CA ARG A 155 -25.33 5.26 -25.81
C ARG A 155 -24.08 5.73 -26.55
N TRP A 156 -24.20 6.83 -27.29
CA TRP A 156 -23.10 7.43 -28.03
C TRP A 156 -22.71 8.78 -27.43
N PRO A 157 -21.43 9.16 -27.49
CA PRO A 157 -20.99 10.49 -27.12
C PRO A 157 -21.30 11.48 -28.25
N PHE A 158 -21.94 12.59 -27.90
CA PHE A 158 -22.29 13.66 -28.84
C PHE A 158 -21.61 14.95 -28.46
N GLN A 159 -21.21 15.73 -29.46
CA GLN A 159 -20.90 17.14 -29.30
C GLN A 159 -22.09 17.96 -29.80
N VAL A 160 -22.46 18.99 -29.05
CA VAL A 160 -23.65 19.82 -29.29
C VAL A 160 -23.24 21.28 -29.42
N GLU A 161 -23.75 21.97 -30.44
CA GLU A 161 -23.62 23.42 -30.62
C GLU A 161 -24.99 24.10 -30.75
N ALA A 162 -25.24 25.11 -29.91
CA ALA A 162 -26.42 25.95 -29.99
C ALA A 162 -26.38 26.86 -31.23
N ARG A 163 -27.49 26.94 -31.98
CA ARG A 163 -27.57 27.74 -33.22
C ARG A 163 -28.07 29.16 -32.95
N ARG A 164 -27.94 30.03 -33.97
CA ARG A 164 -28.56 31.37 -34.03
C ARG A 164 -28.15 32.31 -32.88
N ASN A 165 -26.90 32.24 -32.42
CA ASN A 165 -26.40 32.98 -31.26
C ASN A 165 -27.20 32.74 -29.97
N SER A 166 -27.83 31.57 -29.82
CA SER A 166 -28.44 31.12 -28.58
C SER A 166 -27.44 30.30 -27.74
N SER A 167 -27.84 29.99 -26.50
CA SER A 167 -27.15 29.07 -25.59
C SER A 167 -28.16 28.07 -25.01
N VAL A 168 -27.70 26.90 -24.60
CA VAL A 168 -28.44 25.94 -23.78
C VAL A 168 -27.98 26.14 -22.34
N GLY A 169 -28.83 26.73 -21.50
CA GLY A 169 -28.36 27.35 -20.25
C GLY A 169 -27.30 28.42 -20.57
N ASP A 170 -26.13 28.32 -19.94
CA ASP A 170 -25.00 29.22 -20.19
C ASP A 170 -24.04 28.71 -21.29
N MET A 171 -24.32 27.54 -21.89
CA MET A 171 -23.38 26.85 -22.77
C MET A 171 -23.73 27.06 -24.24
N LYS A 172 -22.74 27.47 -25.03
CA LYS A 172 -22.87 27.54 -26.50
C LYS A 172 -22.48 26.21 -27.16
N ARG A 173 -21.46 25.54 -26.62
CA ARG A 173 -20.97 24.23 -27.08
C ARG A 173 -20.68 23.36 -25.86
N PHE A 174 -21.11 22.12 -25.91
CA PHE A 174 -20.95 21.16 -24.81
C PHE A 174 -21.01 19.74 -25.36
N ASP A 175 -20.47 18.81 -24.59
CA ASP A 175 -20.51 17.39 -24.89
C ASP A 175 -21.58 16.71 -24.04
N LEU A 176 -22.32 15.78 -24.65
CA LEU A 176 -23.19 14.82 -23.96
C LEU A 176 -22.47 13.48 -24.00
N LEU A 177 -21.84 13.12 -22.88
CA LEU A 177 -20.97 11.95 -22.79
C LEU A 177 -21.60 10.84 -21.93
N PRO A 178 -21.60 9.57 -22.36
CA PRO A 178 -21.89 8.47 -21.46
C PRO A 178 -20.88 8.45 -20.29
N PRO A 179 -21.28 8.25 -19.02
CA PRO A 179 -20.37 8.23 -17.87
C PRO A 179 -19.13 7.35 -18.05
N SER A 180 -19.22 6.25 -18.80
CA SER A 180 -18.10 5.38 -19.11
C SER A 180 -16.94 6.04 -19.87
N THR A 181 -17.11 7.23 -20.46
CA THR A 181 -16.02 7.95 -21.15
C THR A 181 -15.01 8.56 -20.18
N GLY A 182 -15.47 9.02 -19.02
CA GLY A 182 -14.64 9.67 -17.98
C GLY A 182 -14.50 8.82 -16.71
N GLY A 183 -14.47 7.49 -16.88
CA GLY A 183 -14.35 6.54 -15.76
C GLY A 183 -15.48 6.67 -14.75
N TYR A 184 -16.70 6.87 -15.24
CA TYR A 184 -17.94 7.00 -14.49
C TYR A 184 -17.99 8.26 -13.63
N MET A 185 -17.49 8.15 -12.40
CA MET A 185 -17.45 9.23 -11.42
C MET A 185 -16.06 9.83 -11.27
N THR A 186 -15.04 9.20 -11.86
CA THR A 186 -13.63 9.55 -11.66
C THR A 186 -13.34 10.98 -12.09
N ASP A 187 -13.64 11.34 -13.33
CA ASP A 187 -13.43 12.69 -13.85
C ASP A 187 -14.17 13.74 -13.00
N TRP A 188 -15.45 13.49 -12.72
CA TRP A 188 -16.27 14.41 -11.93
C TRP A 188 -15.68 14.64 -10.53
N LEU A 189 -15.28 13.56 -9.85
CA LEU A 189 -14.70 13.66 -8.51
C LEU A 189 -13.37 14.42 -8.55
N GLY A 190 -12.51 14.13 -9.52
CA GLY A 190 -11.26 14.87 -9.74
C GLY A 190 -11.52 16.36 -9.97
N TYR A 191 -12.53 16.73 -10.77
CA TYR A 191 -12.89 18.12 -10.99
C TYR A 191 -13.44 18.81 -9.74
N GLU A 192 -14.24 18.14 -8.90
CA GLU A 192 -14.69 18.74 -7.64
C GLU A 192 -13.50 19.01 -6.71
N ILE A 193 -12.54 18.08 -6.61
CA ILE A 193 -11.29 18.28 -5.85
C ILE A 193 -10.51 19.49 -6.42
N LEU A 194 -10.33 19.58 -7.74
CA LEU A 194 -9.64 20.72 -8.37
C LEU A 194 -10.37 22.06 -8.16
N LYS A 195 -11.70 22.04 -8.22
CA LYS A 195 -12.55 23.23 -8.03
C LYS A 195 -12.42 23.80 -6.62
N GLU A 196 -12.33 22.95 -5.59
CA GLU A 196 -12.07 23.37 -4.21
C GLU A 196 -10.72 24.09 -4.04
N ARG A 197 -9.75 23.79 -4.92
CA ARG A 197 -8.42 24.41 -4.96
C ARG A 197 -8.36 25.64 -5.89
N GLY A 198 -9.48 26.02 -6.50
CA GLY A 198 -9.53 27.11 -7.47
C GLY A 198 -8.74 26.80 -8.76
N ILE A 199 -8.46 25.52 -9.03
CA ILE A 199 -7.82 25.06 -10.25
C ILE A 199 -8.90 24.93 -11.33
N LYS A 200 -8.60 25.44 -12.53
CA LYS A 200 -9.54 25.43 -13.64
C LYS A 200 -9.58 24.03 -14.25
N SER A 201 -10.77 23.48 -14.41
CA SER A 201 -10.97 22.17 -15.04
C SER A 201 -12.28 22.16 -15.82
N MET A 202 -12.53 21.07 -16.55
CA MET A 202 -13.85 20.86 -17.17
C MET A 202 -14.94 20.94 -16.10
N SER A 203 -16.07 21.54 -16.46
CA SER A 203 -17.24 21.62 -15.59
C SER A 203 -18.45 21.00 -16.27
N GLY A 204 -19.33 20.40 -15.48
CA GLY A 204 -20.48 19.69 -16.03
C GLY A 204 -21.36 19.11 -14.94
N GLU A 205 -22.47 18.53 -15.36
CA GLU A 205 -23.44 17.89 -14.50
C GLU A 205 -24.01 16.63 -15.12
N PHE A 206 -24.53 15.73 -14.28
CA PHE A 206 -25.18 14.52 -14.76
C PHE A 206 -26.64 14.81 -15.08
N VAL A 207 -27.06 14.37 -16.26
CA VAL A 207 -28.42 14.56 -16.81
C VAL A 207 -29.02 13.23 -17.23
N LYS A 208 -30.36 13.14 -17.26
CA LYS A 208 -31.07 12.03 -17.88
C LYS A 208 -31.38 12.38 -19.33
N LEU A 209 -30.73 11.67 -20.26
CA LEU A 209 -30.91 11.87 -21.69
C LEU A 209 -32.01 10.97 -22.24
N SER A 210 -32.88 11.56 -23.06
CA SER A 210 -33.78 10.87 -23.97
C SER A 210 -33.49 11.29 -25.41
N ILE A 211 -33.47 10.35 -26.34
CA ILE A 211 -33.33 10.61 -27.78
C ILE A 211 -34.63 10.22 -28.47
N ASN A 212 -35.28 11.14 -29.17
CA ASN A 212 -36.60 10.93 -29.80
C ASN A 212 -37.62 10.30 -28.82
N SER A 213 -37.74 10.91 -27.63
CA SER A 213 -38.56 10.46 -26.51
C SER A 213 -38.27 9.04 -25.95
N LYS A 214 -37.19 8.38 -26.40
CA LYS A 214 -36.71 7.13 -25.78
C LYS A 214 -35.62 7.42 -24.74
N PRO A 215 -35.78 6.99 -23.48
CA PRO A 215 -34.73 7.16 -22.47
C PRO A 215 -33.50 6.32 -22.82
N VAL A 216 -32.33 6.95 -22.85
CA VAL A 216 -31.04 6.26 -23.12
C VAL A 216 -30.17 6.11 -21.86
N GLY A 217 -30.45 6.89 -20.82
CA GLY A 217 -29.85 6.73 -19.49
C GLY A 217 -29.22 8.02 -18.96
N VAL A 218 -28.26 7.86 -18.06
CA VAL A 218 -27.50 8.99 -17.50
C VAL A 218 -26.36 9.36 -18.43
N TYR A 219 -26.18 10.65 -18.62
CA TYR A 219 -25.14 11.29 -19.40
C TYR A 219 -24.46 12.37 -18.57
N TYR A 220 -23.19 12.60 -18.82
CA TYR A 220 -22.46 13.76 -18.33
C TYR A 220 -22.57 14.88 -19.37
N LEU A 221 -23.27 15.95 -19.01
CA LEU A 221 -23.35 17.18 -19.77
C LEU A 221 -22.13 18.02 -19.38
N GLN A 222 -21.11 18.01 -20.24
CA GLN A 222 -19.82 18.61 -19.97
C GLN A 222 -19.61 19.82 -20.86
N GLU A 223 -19.38 20.99 -20.25
CA GLU A 223 -18.98 22.18 -20.99
C GLU A 223 -17.57 22.00 -21.55
N ARG A 224 -17.36 22.37 -22.83
CA ARG A 224 -16.06 22.21 -23.49
C ARG A 224 -15.32 23.53 -23.58
N PHE A 225 -14.04 23.53 -23.18
CA PHE A 225 -13.09 24.58 -23.55
C PHE A 225 -12.83 24.55 -25.05
N HIS A 226 -13.71 25.14 -25.84
CA HIS A 226 -13.38 25.47 -27.21
C HIS A 226 -12.77 26.88 -27.25
N LYS A 227 -12.09 27.17 -28.37
CA LYS A 227 -11.44 28.45 -28.69
C LYS A 227 -12.29 29.70 -28.37
N ASP A 228 -13.62 29.56 -28.35
CA ASP A 228 -14.57 30.64 -28.04
C ASP A 228 -14.83 30.89 -26.54
N LEU A 229 -14.33 30.05 -25.63
CA LEU A 229 -14.66 30.06 -24.19
C LEU A 229 -14.00 31.19 -23.39
N ILE A 230 -13.12 32.00 -23.98
CA ILE A 230 -12.57 33.19 -23.30
C ILE A 230 -13.66 34.24 -23.00
N GLN A 231 -14.89 34.09 -23.55
CA GLN A 231 -15.99 35.04 -23.31
C GLN A 231 -17.19 34.53 -22.49
N SER A 232 -17.35 33.22 -22.22
CA SER A 232 -18.45 32.76 -21.34
C SER A 232 -18.08 32.90 -19.86
N LEU A 233 -18.23 34.12 -19.34
CA LEU A 233 -18.65 34.49 -17.98
C LEU A 233 -17.93 33.91 -16.73
N ARG A 234 -16.97 32.97 -16.82
CA ARG A 234 -16.36 32.32 -15.63
C ARG A 234 -14.86 32.55 -15.44
N PHE A 235 -14.09 32.76 -16.51
CA PHE A 235 -12.62 32.86 -16.41
C PHE A 235 -12.05 34.27 -16.59
N GLY A 236 -12.84 35.32 -16.77
CA GLY A 236 -12.33 36.69 -16.93
C GLY A 236 -11.52 36.92 -18.22
N GLN A 237 -10.82 38.06 -18.33
CA GLN A 237 -10.13 38.53 -19.56
C GLN A 237 -8.74 37.90 -19.82
N GLY A 238 -8.49 36.66 -19.38
CA GLY A 238 -7.19 36.01 -19.55
C GLY A 238 -7.03 35.26 -20.88
N ILE A 239 -5.91 34.55 -21.02
CA ILE A 239 -5.51 33.89 -22.27
C ILE A 239 -5.34 32.40 -22.03
N LEU A 240 -6.09 31.58 -22.76
CA LEU A 240 -5.92 30.12 -22.80
C LEU A 240 -4.91 29.75 -23.89
N PHE A 241 -3.96 28.89 -23.57
CA PHE A 241 -2.91 28.45 -24.50
C PHE A 241 -2.37 27.07 -24.12
N LYS A 242 -1.60 26.48 -25.02
CA LYS A 242 -0.77 25.29 -24.78
C LYS A 242 0.70 25.63 -24.91
N ILE A 243 1.54 24.83 -24.27
CA ILE A 243 2.99 24.93 -24.39
C ILE A 243 3.46 23.67 -25.12
N GLU A 244 4.02 23.86 -26.31
CA GLU A 244 4.68 22.81 -27.08
C GLU A 244 6.19 23.10 -27.11
N GLU A 245 6.77 23.39 -28.27
CA GLU A 245 8.10 24.01 -28.35
C GLU A 245 8.04 25.52 -28.03
N ASP A 246 6.90 26.15 -28.31
CA ASP A 246 6.57 27.54 -28.02
C ASP A 246 5.08 27.64 -27.60
N LEU A 247 4.61 28.85 -27.28
CA LEU A 247 3.23 29.12 -26.92
C LEU A 247 2.30 28.96 -28.13
N VAL A 248 1.36 28.01 -28.03
CA VAL A 248 0.26 27.83 -28.98
C VAL A 248 -0.98 28.48 -28.38
N VAL A 249 -1.26 29.72 -28.82
CA VAL A 249 -2.39 30.52 -28.32
C VAL A 249 -3.63 30.31 -29.18
N ASP A 250 -4.74 30.00 -28.53
CA ASP A 250 -6.03 29.87 -29.22
C ASP A 250 -6.52 31.23 -29.73
N LYS A 251 -6.94 31.27 -31.01
CA LYS A 251 -7.51 32.48 -31.66
C LYS A 251 -6.66 33.74 -31.52
N GLU A 252 -5.36 33.59 -31.68
CA GLU A 252 -4.41 34.70 -31.57
C GLU A 252 -4.83 35.93 -32.41
N ASN A 253 -5.32 35.71 -33.64
CA ASN A 253 -5.81 36.78 -34.52
C ASN A 253 -7.00 37.56 -33.92
N ASP A 254 -7.94 36.86 -33.27
CA ASP A 254 -9.11 37.50 -32.64
C ASP A 254 -8.65 38.29 -31.40
N LEU A 255 -7.73 37.73 -30.60
CA LEU A 255 -7.18 38.41 -29.41
C LEU A 255 -6.44 39.69 -29.78
N MET A 256 -5.71 39.70 -30.90
CA MET A 256 -5.01 40.86 -31.44
C MET A 256 -5.93 42.01 -31.89
N SER A 257 -7.24 41.74 -32.08
CA SER A 257 -8.21 42.72 -32.54
C SER A 257 -8.76 43.64 -31.43
N SER A 258 -8.63 43.24 -30.16
CA SER A 258 -9.06 44.03 -29.00
C SER A 258 -7.85 44.58 -28.23
N ALA A 259 -7.90 45.85 -27.80
CA ALA A 259 -6.76 46.51 -27.16
C ALA A 259 -6.33 45.80 -25.86
N ASP A 260 -7.30 45.40 -25.03
CA ASP A 260 -7.03 44.76 -23.73
C ASP A 260 -6.43 43.35 -23.90
N SER A 261 -7.07 42.49 -24.71
CA SER A 261 -6.57 41.12 -24.93
C SER A 261 -5.24 41.10 -25.67
N LYS A 262 -5.00 42.07 -26.58
CA LYS A 262 -3.70 42.27 -27.23
C LYS A 262 -2.61 42.60 -26.20
N GLY A 263 -2.91 43.46 -25.23
CA GLY A 263 -1.97 43.81 -24.16
C GLY A 263 -1.56 42.58 -23.36
N HIS A 264 -2.54 41.80 -22.89
CA HIS A 264 -2.27 40.56 -22.15
C HIS A 264 -1.45 39.54 -22.97
N LEU A 265 -1.74 39.42 -24.27
CA LEU A 265 -1.05 38.48 -25.16
C LEU A 265 0.41 38.83 -25.36
N LEU A 266 0.70 40.12 -25.59
CA LEU A 266 2.07 40.60 -25.71
C LEU A 266 2.84 40.44 -24.40
N THR A 267 2.19 40.67 -23.26
CA THR A 267 2.78 40.43 -21.94
C THR A 267 3.13 38.95 -21.76
N LEU A 268 2.19 38.03 -22.03
CA LEU A 268 2.42 36.58 -21.93
C LEU A 268 3.60 36.14 -22.81
N LYS A 269 3.62 36.54 -24.10
CA LYS A 269 4.70 36.18 -25.02
C LYS A 269 6.05 36.72 -24.58
N ARG A 270 6.10 37.96 -24.09
CA ARG A 270 7.32 38.55 -23.53
C ARG A 270 7.80 37.79 -22.30
N MET A 271 6.91 37.53 -21.34
CA MET A 271 7.26 36.80 -20.12
C MET A 271 7.79 35.40 -20.44
N TRP A 272 7.24 34.73 -21.45
CA TRP A 272 7.74 33.44 -21.91
C TRP A 272 9.15 33.56 -22.53
N THR A 273 9.39 34.56 -23.39
CA THR A 273 10.74 34.82 -23.92
C THR A 273 11.74 35.15 -22.79
N ASP A 274 11.33 35.96 -21.82
CA ASP A 274 12.16 36.33 -20.67
C ASP A 274 12.46 35.09 -19.79
N LEU A 275 11.50 34.18 -19.59
CA LEU A 275 11.70 32.90 -18.91
C LEU A 275 12.70 32.00 -19.66
N GLN A 276 12.53 31.83 -20.97
CA GLN A 276 13.46 31.05 -21.81
C GLN A 276 14.88 31.63 -21.83
N ALA A 277 15.01 32.95 -21.70
CA ALA A 277 16.30 33.65 -21.61
C ALA A 277 16.91 33.66 -20.19
N GLY A 278 16.20 33.12 -19.17
CA GLY A 278 16.63 33.15 -17.77
C GLY A 278 16.52 34.53 -17.10
N LEU A 279 15.77 35.46 -17.70
CA LEU A 279 15.50 36.80 -17.16
C LEU A 279 14.29 36.83 -16.22
N LEU A 280 13.43 35.81 -16.28
CA LEU A 280 12.27 35.60 -15.42
C LEU A 280 12.39 34.23 -14.75
N THR A 281 12.06 34.11 -13.46
CA THR A 281 12.09 32.82 -12.77
C THR A 281 10.79 32.05 -12.95
N VAL A 282 10.81 30.74 -12.68
CA VAL A 282 9.67 29.84 -12.91
C VAL A 282 8.47 30.23 -12.04
N ASP A 283 8.71 30.62 -10.77
CA ASP A 283 7.70 31.08 -9.80
C ASP A 283 7.11 32.46 -10.12
N GLN A 284 7.80 33.25 -10.94
CA GLN A 284 7.30 34.52 -11.46
C GLN A 284 6.36 34.32 -12.66
N PHE A 285 6.54 33.24 -13.42
CA PHE A 285 5.70 32.91 -14.58
C PHE A 285 4.51 32.02 -14.20
N PHE A 286 4.76 30.89 -13.54
CA PHE A 286 3.75 29.90 -13.20
C PHE A 286 3.21 30.09 -11.78
N ASP A 287 1.92 29.78 -11.60
CA ASP A 287 1.34 29.57 -10.28
C ASP A 287 1.74 28.18 -9.76
N LEU A 288 2.90 28.12 -9.10
CA LEU A 288 3.49 26.87 -8.59
C LEU A 288 2.65 26.22 -7.48
N GLU A 289 1.83 27.01 -6.77
CA GLU A 289 0.92 26.48 -5.75
C GLU A 289 -0.15 25.60 -6.41
N LYS A 290 -0.82 26.13 -7.45
CA LYS A 290 -1.81 25.36 -8.23
C LYS A 290 -1.20 24.17 -8.98
N MET A 291 0.04 24.32 -9.47
CA MET A 291 0.75 23.20 -10.11
C MET A 291 1.04 22.07 -9.12
N GLY A 292 1.57 22.38 -7.93
CA GLY A 292 1.83 21.38 -6.89
C GLY A 292 0.56 20.66 -6.46
N GLN A 293 -0.52 21.42 -6.30
CA GLN A 293 -1.83 20.87 -5.95
C GLN A 293 -2.39 19.93 -7.03
N LEU A 294 -2.28 20.31 -8.30
CA LEU A 294 -2.69 19.46 -9.42
C LEU A 294 -1.95 18.11 -9.40
N PHE A 295 -0.63 18.11 -9.20
CA PHE A 295 0.16 16.88 -9.15
C PHE A 295 -0.26 15.98 -7.99
N ALA A 296 -0.52 16.55 -6.80
CA ALA A 296 -0.98 15.79 -5.65
C ALA A 296 -2.36 15.16 -5.90
N VAL A 297 -3.27 15.87 -6.56
CA VAL A 297 -4.58 15.33 -6.96
C VAL A 297 -4.43 14.24 -8.02
N ALA A 298 -3.56 14.42 -9.01
CA ALA A 298 -3.29 13.39 -10.03
C ALA A 298 -2.74 12.10 -9.41
N ASP A 299 -1.89 12.22 -8.38
CA ASP A 299 -1.38 11.09 -7.60
C ASP A 299 -2.50 10.41 -6.79
N LEU A 300 -3.34 11.16 -6.06
CA LEU A 300 -4.47 10.57 -5.33
C LEU A 300 -5.43 9.82 -6.26
N MET A 301 -5.67 10.35 -7.46
CA MET A 301 -6.50 9.74 -8.49
C MET A 301 -5.80 8.60 -9.24
N ASN A 302 -4.53 8.27 -8.91
CA ASN A 302 -3.71 7.26 -9.56
C ASN A 302 -3.72 7.34 -11.11
N HIS A 303 -3.64 8.56 -11.65
CA HIS A 303 -3.58 8.76 -13.09
C HIS A 303 -2.79 10.00 -13.48
N LYS A 304 -1.87 9.83 -14.45
CA LYS A 304 -1.05 10.93 -14.98
C LYS A 304 -1.67 11.66 -16.18
N HIS A 305 -2.85 11.22 -16.63
CA HIS A 305 -3.56 11.84 -17.75
C HIS A 305 -3.76 13.36 -17.63
N PRO A 306 -4.12 13.93 -16.46
CA PRO A 306 -4.31 15.38 -16.36
C PRO A 306 -3.00 16.16 -16.53
N LEU A 307 -1.85 15.49 -16.46
CA LEU A 307 -0.52 16.09 -16.58
C LEU A 307 0.07 15.97 -17.99
N LEU A 308 -0.56 15.21 -18.88
CA LEU A 308 -0.07 15.03 -20.25
C LEU A 308 -0.36 16.28 -21.10
N ARG A 309 0.51 16.59 -22.06
CA ARG A 309 0.44 17.79 -22.91
C ARG A 309 -0.87 17.90 -23.70
N GLU A 310 -1.47 16.78 -24.08
CA GLU A 310 -2.78 16.74 -24.73
C GLU A 310 -3.93 17.20 -23.83
N ASN A 311 -3.78 17.05 -22.51
CA ASN A 311 -4.83 17.21 -21.49
C ASN A 311 -4.57 18.37 -20.51
N LEU A 312 -3.34 18.89 -20.47
CA LEU A 312 -2.95 20.06 -19.69
C LEU A 312 -2.86 21.28 -20.62
N SER A 313 -3.78 22.22 -20.42
CA SER A 313 -3.71 23.57 -20.99
C SER A 313 -3.32 24.57 -19.91
N TYR A 314 -3.03 25.80 -20.31
CA TYR A 314 -2.59 26.86 -19.42
C TYR A 314 -3.44 28.12 -19.61
N TYR A 315 -3.70 28.82 -18.52
CA TYR A 315 -4.45 30.06 -18.51
C TYR A 315 -3.58 31.17 -17.90
N PHE A 316 -3.27 32.20 -18.69
CA PHE A 316 -2.65 33.41 -18.18
C PHE A 316 -3.70 34.27 -17.49
N ASN A 317 -3.56 34.43 -16.18
CA ASN A 317 -4.43 35.23 -15.36
C ASN A 317 -3.88 36.67 -15.28
N PRO A 318 -4.51 37.66 -15.93
CA PRO A 318 -4.01 39.04 -15.95
C PRO A 318 -4.14 39.74 -14.59
N GLN A 319 -4.95 39.22 -13.66
CA GLN A 319 -5.10 39.78 -12.33
C GLN A 319 -3.91 39.44 -11.43
N THR A 320 -3.41 38.21 -11.53
CA THR A 320 -2.24 37.74 -10.75
C THR A 320 -0.94 37.91 -11.52
N GLY A 321 -1.00 38.07 -12.85
CA GLY A 321 0.16 38.06 -13.73
C GLY A 321 0.82 36.68 -13.85
N ARG A 322 0.12 35.60 -13.47
CA ARG A 322 0.66 34.23 -13.44
C ARG A 322 -0.11 33.29 -14.36
N VAL A 323 0.57 32.22 -14.76
CA VAL A 323 0.03 31.14 -15.57
C VAL A 323 -0.47 30.01 -14.67
N GLU A 324 -1.74 29.64 -14.82
CA GLU A 324 -2.42 28.61 -14.03
C GLU A 324 -2.71 27.36 -14.89
N PRO A 325 -2.70 26.15 -14.32
CA PRO A 325 -3.10 24.95 -15.05
C PRO A 325 -4.60 24.91 -15.33
N VAL A 326 -4.94 24.33 -16.49
CA VAL A 326 -6.31 24.02 -16.92
C VAL A 326 -6.38 22.55 -17.32
N VAL A 327 -7.15 21.76 -16.58
CA VAL A 327 -7.20 20.29 -16.73
C VAL A 327 -8.38 19.85 -17.57
N ARG A 328 -8.11 18.98 -18.55
CA ARG A 328 -9.15 18.38 -19.39
C ARG A 328 -9.78 17.13 -18.81
N GLU A 329 -9.02 16.14 -18.35
CA GLU A 329 -9.55 14.83 -17.93
C GLU A 329 -8.59 14.03 -17.03
N PHE A 330 -9.16 13.12 -16.22
CA PHE A 330 -8.46 12.12 -15.42
C PHE A 330 -8.60 10.71 -16.01
N THR A 331 -9.71 10.42 -16.67
CA THR A 331 -10.15 9.13 -17.22
C THR A 331 -10.65 8.15 -16.16
N GLY A 332 -9.85 7.19 -15.67
CA GLY A 332 -10.28 6.19 -14.67
C GLY A 332 -9.29 6.04 -13.51
N LEU A 333 -9.73 5.43 -12.40
CA LEU A 333 -8.82 5.02 -11.33
C LEU A 333 -8.17 3.69 -11.71
N ASN A 334 -6.84 3.63 -11.73
CA ASN A 334 -6.13 2.37 -11.94
C ASN A 334 -6.11 1.53 -10.66
N ASN A 335 -6.40 0.23 -10.81
CA ASN A 335 -6.25 -0.78 -9.75
C ASN A 335 -4.85 -1.45 -9.76
N SER A 336 -3.93 -1.00 -10.61
CA SER A 336 -2.65 -1.68 -10.88
C SER A 336 -1.52 -1.22 -9.96
N ASP A 337 -0.73 -2.19 -9.49
CA ASP A 337 0.56 -2.14 -8.77
C ASP A 337 1.05 -0.76 -8.32
N PHE A 338 1.20 -0.58 -7.00
CA PHE A 338 1.77 0.60 -6.33
C PHE A 338 3.24 0.93 -6.71
N LYS A 339 3.80 0.29 -7.74
CA LYS A 339 5.18 0.53 -8.15
C LYS A 339 5.27 1.81 -8.97
N ALA A 340 5.99 2.81 -8.46
CA ALA A 340 6.15 4.13 -9.08
C ALA A 340 4.78 4.80 -9.31
N PHE A 341 4.03 4.90 -8.22
CA PHE A 341 2.68 5.41 -8.17
C PHE A 341 2.68 6.95 -8.15
N SER A 342 3.53 7.55 -7.32
CA SER A 342 3.68 9.00 -7.21
C SER A 342 4.60 9.56 -8.28
N SER A 343 4.28 10.75 -8.76
CA SER A 343 5.16 11.49 -9.67
C SER A 343 6.30 12.22 -8.98
N ILE A 344 6.20 12.45 -7.65
CA ILE A 344 7.11 13.30 -6.90
C ILE A 344 7.67 12.62 -5.64
N LEU A 345 6.86 11.82 -4.93
CA LEU A 345 7.29 11.12 -3.71
C LEU A 345 8.17 9.88 -3.98
N GLU A 346 8.26 9.46 -5.24
CA GLU A 346 8.98 8.26 -5.64
C GLU A 346 9.79 8.53 -6.90
N LYS A 347 10.90 7.81 -7.06
CA LYS A 347 11.66 7.87 -8.33
C LYS A 347 10.83 7.38 -9.52
N PRO A 348 10.94 8.05 -10.68
CA PRO A 348 10.24 7.62 -11.88
C PRO A 348 10.69 6.23 -12.35
N ASP A 349 9.81 5.24 -12.48
CA ASP A 349 10.16 3.98 -13.14
C ASP A 349 10.36 4.22 -14.66
N PRO A 350 11.58 4.02 -15.21
CA PRO A 350 11.84 4.25 -16.62
C PRO A 350 11.09 3.29 -17.56
N LYS A 351 10.56 2.17 -17.03
CA LYS A 351 9.72 1.23 -17.78
C LYS A 351 8.25 1.64 -17.79
N ASN A 352 7.84 2.54 -16.90
CA ASN A 352 6.48 3.07 -16.89
C ASN A 352 6.35 4.16 -17.96
N LYS A 353 5.48 3.90 -18.96
CA LYS A 353 5.26 4.82 -20.09
C LYS A 353 4.92 6.24 -19.63
N TRP A 354 4.07 6.39 -18.61
CA TRP A 354 3.60 7.69 -18.16
C TRP A 354 4.72 8.48 -17.46
N HIS A 355 5.51 7.81 -16.63
CA HIS A 355 6.68 8.41 -15.99
C HIS A 355 7.71 8.84 -17.02
N HIS A 356 7.96 7.99 -18.01
CA HIS A 356 8.84 8.32 -19.13
C HIS A 356 8.35 9.56 -19.92
N THR A 357 7.04 9.66 -20.18
CA THR A 357 6.45 10.82 -20.88
C THR A 357 6.59 12.11 -20.07
N LEU A 358 6.28 12.09 -18.77
CA LEU A 358 6.42 13.27 -17.90
C LEU A 358 7.89 13.68 -17.71
N ALA A 359 8.80 12.72 -17.62
CA ALA A 359 10.24 12.96 -17.49
C ALA A 359 10.84 13.67 -18.73
N GLN A 360 10.23 13.50 -19.91
CA GLN A 360 10.68 14.12 -21.16
C GLN A 360 10.09 15.51 -21.41
N ASP A 361 9.09 15.94 -20.65
CA ASP A 361 8.50 17.27 -20.83
C ASP A 361 9.34 18.34 -20.13
N ALA A 362 10.09 19.12 -20.91
CA ALA A 362 11.00 20.15 -20.39
C ALA A 362 10.29 21.22 -19.54
N THR A 363 9.03 21.55 -19.85
CA THR A 363 8.26 22.54 -19.09
C THR A 363 7.89 21.98 -17.72
N LEU A 364 7.39 20.74 -17.68
CA LEU A 364 7.09 20.08 -16.42
C LEU A 364 8.34 19.83 -15.58
N GLN A 365 9.47 19.46 -16.19
CA GLN A 365 10.74 19.31 -15.47
C GLN A 365 11.19 20.64 -14.85
N MET A 366 11.07 21.75 -15.58
CA MET A 366 11.38 23.09 -15.07
C MET A 366 10.48 23.46 -13.87
N ILE A 367 9.20 23.09 -13.90
CA ILE A 367 8.25 23.31 -12.80
C ILE A 367 8.55 22.39 -11.60
N CYS A 368 8.69 21.08 -11.83
CA CYS A 368 8.85 20.07 -10.79
C CYS A 368 10.18 20.18 -10.03
N ASN A 369 11.22 20.68 -10.69
CA ASN A 369 12.51 20.92 -10.06
C ASN A 369 12.53 22.16 -9.16
N HIS A 370 11.50 23.02 -9.21
CA HIS A 370 11.43 24.22 -8.39
C HIS A 370 11.00 23.90 -6.94
N ILE A 371 11.70 24.46 -5.95
CA ILE A 371 11.44 24.16 -4.53
C ILE A 371 10.03 24.58 -4.08
N ASP A 372 9.51 25.70 -4.59
CA ASP A 372 8.16 26.17 -4.22
C ASP A 372 7.06 25.26 -4.78
N PHE A 373 7.29 24.62 -5.93
CA PHE A 373 6.40 23.58 -6.43
C PHE A 373 6.43 22.36 -5.51
N LYS A 374 7.63 21.87 -5.14
CA LYS A 374 7.77 20.72 -4.23
C LYS A 374 7.09 21.01 -2.90
N ARG A 375 7.24 22.23 -2.37
CA ARG A 375 6.58 22.70 -1.16
C ARG A 375 5.05 22.65 -1.27
N ALA A 376 4.51 23.17 -2.36
CA ALA A 376 3.07 23.16 -2.61
C ALA A 376 2.52 21.73 -2.78
N TYR A 377 3.24 20.88 -3.49
CA TYR A 377 2.91 19.48 -3.68
C TYR A 377 2.89 18.73 -2.34
N LEU A 378 3.94 18.84 -1.53
CA LEU A 378 4.05 18.13 -0.25
C LEU A 378 2.95 18.54 0.72
N ARG A 379 2.68 19.85 0.83
CA ARG A 379 1.58 20.38 1.66
C ARG A 379 0.23 19.84 1.20
N GLU A 380 -0.01 19.78 -0.10
CA GLU A 380 -1.26 19.24 -0.63
C GLU A 380 -1.35 17.72 -0.43
N ALA A 381 -0.26 16.99 -0.65
CA ALA A 381 -0.20 15.55 -0.41
C ALA A 381 -0.49 15.23 1.06
N GLU A 382 0.03 16.00 2.02
CA GLU A 382 -0.31 15.84 3.45
C GLU A 382 -1.83 15.97 3.68
N VAL A 383 -2.47 16.99 3.10
CA VAL A 383 -3.92 17.21 3.23
C VAL A 383 -4.73 16.07 2.61
N LEU A 384 -4.39 15.68 1.38
CA LEU A 384 -5.08 14.63 0.63
C LEU A 384 -4.90 13.23 1.24
N THR A 385 -3.84 13.03 2.03
CA THR A 385 -3.50 11.74 2.63
C THR A 385 -3.94 11.59 4.09
N ARG A 386 -4.50 12.64 4.73
CA ARG A 386 -5.11 12.51 6.07
C ARG A 386 -6.19 11.43 6.03
N GLU A 387 -6.27 10.60 7.05
CA GLU A 387 -7.14 9.40 7.09
C GLU A 387 -8.61 9.71 6.78
N ASP A 388 -9.12 10.84 7.25
CA ASP A 388 -10.49 11.30 7.09
C ASP A 388 -10.82 11.88 5.70
N PHE A 389 -9.82 12.22 4.89
CA PHE A 389 -10.02 13.03 3.67
C PHE A 389 -10.99 12.40 2.67
N VAL A 390 -10.82 11.11 2.33
CA VAL A 390 -11.70 10.43 1.36
C VAL A 390 -13.12 10.32 1.89
N GLU A 391 -13.29 10.05 3.19
CA GLU A 391 -14.61 9.98 3.82
C GLU A 391 -15.29 11.34 3.83
N GLU A 392 -14.59 12.40 4.22
CA GLU A 392 -15.07 13.78 4.18
C GLU A 392 -15.47 14.19 2.76
N LEU A 393 -14.64 13.88 1.76
CA LEU A 393 -14.92 14.16 0.34
C LEU A 393 -16.23 13.50 -0.11
N LEU A 394 -16.41 12.21 0.22
CA LEU A 394 -17.60 11.47 -0.16
C LEU A 394 -18.84 11.93 0.61
N MET A 395 -18.70 12.23 1.92
CA MET A 395 -19.80 12.76 2.75
C MET A 395 -20.25 14.14 2.27
N ARG A 396 -19.32 15.03 1.94
CA ARG A 396 -19.60 16.38 1.43
C ARG A 396 -20.43 16.36 0.16
N HIS A 397 -20.26 15.32 -0.65
CA HIS A 397 -21.05 15.09 -1.86
C HIS A 397 -22.05 13.94 -1.74
N GLY A 398 -22.34 13.44 -0.54
CA GLY A 398 -22.94 12.12 -0.29
C GLY A 398 -24.27 11.88 -1.00
N GLU A 399 -25.18 12.86 -1.01
CA GLU A 399 -26.44 12.74 -1.75
C GLU A 399 -26.20 12.58 -3.26
N LYS A 400 -25.37 13.44 -3.85
CA LYS A 400 -25.04 13.43 -5.28
C LYS A 400 -24.25 12.17 -5.66
N VAL A 401 -23.31 11.76 -4.81
CA VAL A 401 -22.51 10.54 -4.94
C VAL A 401 -23.40 9.30 -4.93
N ASN A 402 -24.31 9.18 -3.97
CA ASN A 402 -25.22 8.05 -3.87
C ASN A 402 -26.20 7.98 -5.05
N VAL A 403 -26.76 9.13 -5.45
CA VAL A 403 -27.66 9.22 -6.62
C VAL A 403 -26.93 8.83 -7.90
N LEU A 404 -25.70 9.33 -8.08
CA LEU A 404 -24.88 9.03 -9.25
C LEU A 404 -24.43 7.57 -9.27
N PHE A 405 -23.99 7.03 -8.13
CA PHE A 405 -23.62 5.63 -7.96
C PHE A 405 -24.78 4.73 -8.36
N ASN A 406 -25.96 4.89 -7.76
CA ASN A 406 -27.13 4.06 -8.08
C ASN A 406 -27.54 4.17 -9.56
N SER A 407 -27.41 5.35 -10.15
CA SER A 407 -27.80 5.61 -11.55
C SER A 407 -26.79 5.05 -12.56
N VAL A 408 -25.50 5.12 -12.24
CA VAL A 408 -24.43 4.46 -13.00
C VAL A 408 -24.58 2.95 -12.86
N TYR A 409 -24.73 2.44 -11.64
CA TYR A 409 -24.84 1.02 -11.34
C TYR A 409 -26.02 0.36 -12.09
N LYS A 410 -27.15 1.04 -12.22
CA LYS A 410 -28.31 0.56 -13.02
C LYS A 410 -27.95 0.27 -14.48
N ASN A 411 -27.10 1.10 -15.09
CA ASN A 411 -26.72 1.02 -16.49
C ASN A 411 -25.42 0.25 -16.74
N TRP A 412 -24.53 0.21 -15.74
CA TRP A 412 -23.25 -0.49 -15.74
C TRP A 412 -23.04 -1.23 -14.41
N PRO A 413 -23.74 -2.36 -14.19
CA PRO A 413 -23.62 -3.16 -12.97
C PRO A 413 -22.18 -3.60 -12.72
N GLY A 414 -21.73 -3.60 -11.47
CA GLY A 414 -20.36 -4.00 -11.10
C GLY A 414 -19.30 -2.88 -11.16
N ASN A 415 -19.70 -1.63 -11.45
CA ASN A 415 -18.86 -0.48 -11.15
C ASN A 415 -19.11 -0.01 -9.72
N ASP A 416 -18.15 -0.24 -8.84
CA ASP A 416 -18.24 0.15 -7.44
C ASP A 416 -17.91 1.64 -7.26
N LEU A 417 -18.29 2.17 -6.10
CA LEU A 417 -17.86 3.50 -5.69
C LEU A 417 -16.33 3.52 -5.65
N PRO A 418 -15.67 4.54 -6.21
CA PRO A 418 -14.21 4.65 -6.16
C PRO A 418 -13.61 4.75 -4.74
N ALA A 419 -14.41 4.74 -3.67
CA ALA A 419 -13.98 4.84 -2.27
C ALA A 419 -12.83 3.92 -1.91
N ALA A 420 -12.96 2.62 -2.20
CA ALA A 420 -11.95 1.63 -1.80
C ALA A 420 -10.60 1.89 -2.49
N THR A 421 -10.64 2.19 -3.79
CA THR A 421 -9.44 2.51 -4.58
C THR A 421 -8.82 3.83 -4.11
N LEU A 422 -9.61 4.89 -3.92
CA LEU A 422 -9.12 6.19 -3.41
C LEU A 422 -8.53 6.07 -2.01
N SER A 423 -9.17 5.32 -1.12
CA SER A 423 -8.66 5.05 0.24
C SER A 423 -7.39 4.20 0.19
N GLY A 424 -7.27 3.30 -0.79
CA GLY A 424 -6.02 2.58 -1.08
C GLY A 424 -4.90 3.52 -1.50
N ASN A 425 -5.17 4.40 -2.46
CA ASN A 425 -4.24 5.41 -2.97
C ASN A 425 -3.80 6.40 -1.87
N GLN A 426 -4.75 6.91 -1.10
CA GLN A 426 -4.55 7.80 0.05
C GLN A 426 -3.61 7.15 1.07
N ARG A 427 -3.88 5.91 1.49
CA ARG A 427 -3.03 5.16 2.43
C ARG A 427 -1.63 4.92 1.87
N TYR A 428 -1.52 4.56 0.59
CA TYR A 428 -0.22 4.37 -0.05
C TYR A 428 0.60 5.66 -0.06
N LEU A 429 0.02 6.77 -0.54
CA LEU A 429 0.69 8.06 -0.54
C LEU A 429 1.04 8.52 0.87
N ARG A 430 0.18 8.25 1.87
CA ARG A 430 0.49 8.51 3.29
C ARG A 430 1.72 7.72 3.74
N PHE A 431 1.78 6.43 3.43
CA PHE A 431 2.92 5.57 3.77
C PHE A 431 4.23 6.03 3.14
N VAL A 432 4.20 6.42 1.85
CA VAL A 432 5.40 6.94 1.17
C VAL A 432 5.80 8.31 1.72
N LEU A 433 4.82 9.18 2.02
CA LEU A 433 5.08 10.50 2.58
C LEU A 433 5.56 10.44 4.03
N PHE A 434 5.12 9.43 4.80
CA PHE A 434 5.43 9.23 6.22
C PHE A 434 5.92 7.79 6.46
N PRO A 435 7.11 7.42 5.99
CA PRO A 435 7.65 6.08 6.21
C PRO A 435 8.10 5.90 7.68
N ASP A 436 7.95 4.68 8.20
CA ASP A 436 8.19 4.38 9.61
C ASP A 436 9.66 4.54 10.03
N GLU A 437 10.63 4.32 9.12
CA GLU A 437 12.06 4.45 9.42
C GLU A 437 12.91 4.89 8.22
N GLY A 438 14.09 5.43 8.53
CA GLY A 438 15.18 5.54 7.56
C GLY A 438 15.16 6.76 6.64
N GLU A 439 14.48 7.85 7.02
CA GLU A 439 14.37 9.07 6.21
C GLU A 439 15.69 9.82 6.01
N ILE A 440 16.47 9.93 7.09
CA ILE A 440 17.75 10.60 7.11
C ILE A 440 18.74 9.73 7.88
N ALA A 441 19.98 9.69 7.41
CA ALA A 441 21.09 9.15 8.17
C ALA A 441 21.95 10.29 8.70
N ALA A 442 22.18 10.33 10.01
CA ALA A 442 22.97 11.35 10.67
C ALA A 442 24.11 10.70 11.46
N TYR A 443 25.34 11.19 11.28
CA TYR A 443 26.56 10.64 11.89
C TYR A 443 27.34 11.77 12.57
N PHE A 444 27.62 11.62 13.86
CA PHE A 444 28.45 12.56 14.59
C PHE A 444 29.90 12.43 14.13
N ASN A 445 30.52 13.53 13.70
CA ASN A 445 31.94 13.50 13.32
C ASN A 445 32.83 13.89 14.50
N LYS A 446 32.57 15.06 15.10
CA LYS A 446 33.32 15.61 16.24
C LYS A 446 32.67 16.87 16.79
N ALA A 447 32.99 17.19 18.05
CA ALA A 447 32.69 18.47 18.66
C ALA A 447 33.91 19.39 18.66
N ARG A 448 33.66 20.70 18.59
CA ARG A 448 34.66 21.77 18.73
C ARG A 448 34.19 22.78 19.78
N GLU A 449 35.01 23.80 20.05
CA GLU A 449 34.71 24.80 21.09
C GLU A 449 33.33 25.47 20.94
N ASN A 450 32.86 25.70 19.70
CA ASN A 450 31.63 26.45 19.46
C ASN A 450 30.64 25.77 18.48
N HIS A 451 30.94 24.57 17.99
CA HIS A 451 30.04 23.84 17.08
C HIS A 451 30.25 22.32 17.10
N LEU A 452 29.21 21.61 16.65
CA LEU A 452 29.22 20.19 16.34
C LEU A 452 29.33 20.01 14.82
N ASP A 453 30.23 19.13 14.38
CA ASP A 453 30.33 18.66 13.00
C ASP A 453 29.49 17.37 12.87
N VAL A 454 28.38 17.39 12.12
CA VAL A 454 27.50 16.22 11.88
C VAL A 454 27.32 15.97 10.40
N SER A 455 27.54 14.74 9.96
CA SER A 455 27.34 14.30 8.58
C SER A 455 25.89 13.84 8.36
N LEU A 456 25.22 14.42 7.38
CA LEU A 456 23.82 14.12 7.06
C LEU A 456 23.70 13.54 5.64
N LEU A 457 22.78 12.59 5.47
CA LEU A 457 22.41 12.01 4.19
C LEU A 457 20.88 11.85 4.12
N ASN A 458 20.26 12.47 3.12
CA ASN A 458 18.86 12.25 2.81
C ASN A 458 18.69 10.89 2.10
N ARG A 459 17.75 10.07 2.59
CA ARG A 459 17.41 8.78 1.98
C ARG A 459 16.03 8.78 1.31
N GLN A 460 15.34 9.91 1.36
CA GLN A 460 14.05 10.11 0.71
C GLN A 460 14.23 10.59 -0.73
N ASP A 461 13.20 10.34 -1.53
CA ASP A 461 13.08 10.83 -2.91
C ASP A 461 12.61 12.29 -2.98
N VAL A 462 12.39 12.92 -1.82
CA VAL A 462 12.01 14.33 -1.66
C VAL A 462 13.05 15.08 -0.82
N PRO A 463 13.20 16.41 -1.01
CA PRO A 463 14.13 17.20 -0.20
C PRO A 463 13.72 17.28 1.27
N LEU A 464 14.70 17.46 2.16
CA LEU A 464 14.52 17.66 3.60
C LEU A 464 15.12 18.99 4.05
N GLU A 465 14.43 19.72 4.94
CA GLU A 465 14.92 20.91 5.62
C GLU A 465 15.33 20.56 7.06
N ILE A 466 16.57 20.84 7.44
CA ILE A 466 17.07 20.55 8.79
C ILE A 466 16.81 21.75 9.69
N ALA A 467 16.11 21.53 10.79
CA ALA A 467 15.78 22.57 11.75
C ALA A 467 16.93 22.78 12.77
N TYR A 468 17.35 21.71 13.46
CA TYR A 468 18.40 21.73 14.50
C TYR A 468 18.76 20.30 14.92
N LEU A 469 19.83 20.16 15.72
CA LEU A 469 20.01 18.98 16.56
C LEU A 469 19.40 19.24 17.93
N GLY A 470 18.86 18.21 18.58
CA GLY A 470 18.27 18.30 19.91
C GLY A 470 18.73 17.15 20.80
N TRP A 471 18.97 17.46 22.08
CA TRP A 471 19.18 16.47 23.12
C TRP A 471 18.09 16.61 24.18
N ARG A 472 17.30 15.54 24.39
CA ARG A 472 16.14 15.48 25.31
C ARG A 472 15.22 16.71 25.24
N ASP A 473 15.04 17.26 24.04
CA ASP A 473 14.30 18.51 23.78
C ASP A 473 14.74 19.73 24.64
N THR A 474 15.90 19.66 25.29
CA THR A 474 16.39 20.65 26.25
C THR A 474 17.46 21.54 25.63
N PHE A 475 18.46 20.93 25.00
CA PHE A 475 19.53 21.66 24.31
C PHE A 475 19.30 21.59 22.80
N LEU A 476 19.22 22.77 22.17
CA LEU A 476 19.02 22.93 20.74
C LEU A 476 20.29 23.46 20.09
N PHE A 477 20.78 22.76 19.08
CA PHE A 477 21.96 23.15 18.32
C PHE A 477 21.51 23.53 16.91
N TYR A 478 21.40 24.83 16.65
CA TYR A 478 20.93 25.33 15.34
C TYR A 478 22.04 25.27 14.30
N PRO A 479 21.72 24.99 13.02
CA PRO A 479 22.73 24.97 11.98
C PRO A 479 23.28 26.39 11.74
N GLU A 480 24.57 26.51 11.42
CA GLU A 480 25.21 27.83 11.15
C GLU A 480 24.61 28.54 9.92
N GLN A 481 24.04 27.78 9.00
CA GLN A 481 23.34 28.22 7.80
C GLN A 481 22.12 27.31 7.59
N PRO A 482 21.03 27.78 6.95
CA PRO A 482 19.92 26.90 6.57
C PRO A 482 20.41 25.70 5.75
N ILE A 483 19.93 24.50 6.09
CA ILE A 483 20.32 23.26 5.41
C ILE A 483 19.09 22.67 4.72
N THR A 484 19.17 22.56 3.40
CA THR A 484 18.27 21.73 2.59
C THR A 484 19.09 20.57 2.04
N LEU A 485 18.68 19.35 2.34
CA LEU A 485 19.22 18.13 1.74
C LEU A 485 18.36 17.77 0.53
N GLU A 486 18.95 17.75 -0.66
CA GLU A 486 18.25 17.30 -1.87
C GLU A 486 17.90 15.81 -1.77
N SER A 487 16.97 15.36 -2.61
CA SER A 487 16.59 13.94 -2.74
C SER A 487 17.80 13.06 -3.08
N GLY A 488 17.88 11.84 -2.54
CA GLY A 488 19.02 10.95 -2.75
C GLY A 488 19.20 10.53 -4.23
N GLU A 489 20.41 10.60 -4.78
CA GLU A 489 20.68 10.25 -6.19
C GLU A 489 20.43 8.77 -6.55
N GLU A 490 20.12 8.47 -7.82
CA GLU A 490 20.08 7.09 -8.35
C GLU A 490 21.49 6.49 -8.43
N GLY A 491 21.71 5.33 -7.80
CA GLY A 491 22.96 4.57 -7.92
C GLY A 491 23.73 4.29 -6.63
N GLY A 492 23.20 4.66 -5.46
CA GLY A 492 23.67 4.11 -4.17
C GLY A 492 25.06 4.56 -3.71
N HIS A 493 25.54 5.71 -4.17
CA HIS A 493 26.88 6.22 -3.84
C HIS A 493 26.92 7.61 -3.22
N GLU A 494 25.78 8.20 -2.86
CA GLU A 494 25.82 9.52 -2.21
C GLU A 494 26.36 9.39 -0.78
N LEU A 495 27.47 10.09 -0.53
CA LEU A 495 28.15 10.07 0.76
C LEU A 495 27.53 11.14 1.67
N PRO A 496 27.38 10.86 2.97
CA PRO A 496 26.97 11.88 3.94
C PRO A 496 27.86 13.13 3.87
N ARG A 497 27.23 14.31 3.88
CA ARG A 497 27.92 15.60 3.83
C ARG A 497 27.96 16.21 5.22
N ALA A 498 29.09 16.78 5.61
CA ALA A 498 29.26 17.39 6.93
C ALA A 498 28.65 18.80 7.00
N TYR A 499 27.87 19.04 8.05
CA TYR A 499 27.26 20.33 8.38
C TYR A 499 27.60 20.74 9.81
N ARG A 500 27.56 22.05 10.09
CA ARG A 500 27.92 22.63 11.39
C ARG A 500 26.69 23.10 12.15
N PHE A 501 26.65 22.75 13.42
CA PHE A 501 25.59 23.15 14.35
C PHE A 501 26.20 23.88 15.55
N GLN A 502 25.71 25.08 15.86
CA GLN A 502 26.26 25.93 16.91
C GLN A 502 26.00 25.33 18.30
N ILE A 503 27.04 25.31 19.15
CA ILE A 503 26.90 24.97 20.57
C ILE A 503 26.51 26.26 21.32
N PRO A 504 25.36 26.30 22.02
CA PRO A 504 24.99 27.45 22.82
C PRO A 504 26.06 27.77 23.89
N PRO A 505 26.37 29.05 24.17
CA PRO A 505 27.41 29.43 25.14
C PRO A 505 27.27 28.81 26.54
N GLU A 506 26.03 28.52 26.95
CA GLU A 506 25.67 27.89 28.22
C GLU A 506 25.87 26.37 28.25
N VAL A 507 26.13 25.72 27.11
CA VAL A 507 26.32 24.27 27.00
C VAL A 507 27.81 23.93 26.95
N VAL A 508 28.28 23.16 27.93
CA VAL A 508 29.59 22.50 27.87
C VAL A 508 29.40 21.12 27.25
N TRP A 509 29.95 20.92 26.05
CA TRP A 509 29.80 19.64 25.35
C TRP A 509 30.46 18.47 26.09
N SER A 510 29.79 17.31 26.09
CA SER A 510 30.31 16.02 26.55
C SER A 510 29.82 14.91 25.61
N ASP A 511 30.70 14.00 25.21
CA ASP A 511 30.34 12.87 24.34
C ASP A 511 29.30 11.91 24.98
N SER A 512 29.08 12.01 26.30
CA SER A 512 27.99 11.32 26.99
C SER A 512 26.59 11.74 26.52
N LEU A 513 26.46 12.87 25.82
CA LEU A 513 25.20 13.35 25.24
C LEU A 513 24.84 12.64 23.92
N LEU A 514 25.82 12.01 23.25
CA LEU A 514 25.64 11.42 21.92
C LEU A 514 24.54 10.36 21.81
N PRO A 515 24.36 9.42 22.78
CA PRO A 515 23.38 8.35 22.65
C PRO A 515 21.92 8.82 22.47
N GLU A 516 21.63 10.06 22.87
CA GLU A 516 20.28 10.64 22.80
C GLU A 516 20.20 11.88 21.90
N LEU A 517 21.28 12.18 21.17
CA LEU A 517 21.28 13.30 20.22
C LEU A 517 20.44 12.94 18.99
N LYS A 518 19.51 13.82 18.63
CA LYS A 518 18.63 13.66 17.47
C LYS A 518 18.80 14.81 16.49
N VAL A 519 18.66 14.52 15.20
CA VAL A 519 18.44 15.54 14.17
C VAL A 519 16.94 15.79 14.04
N TYR A 520 16.53 17.05 14.08
CA TYR A 520 15.16 17.49 13.84
C TYR A 520 15.09 18.09 12.44
N PHE A 521 14.19 17.56 11.63
CA PHE A 521 14.06 17.91 10.23
C PHE A 521 12.59 17.88 9.81
N ASN A 522 12.33 18.36 8.60
CA ASN A 522 11.01 18.35 8.03
C ASN A 522 11.09 18.24 6.51
N MET A 523 10.00 17.89 5.84
CA MET A 523 9.87 18.07 4.40
C MET A 523 9.40 19.50 4.11
N PRO A 524 9.90 20.17 3.04
CA PRO A 524 9.51 21.54 2.72
C PRO A 524 7.98 21.68 2.65
N GLY A 525 7.43 22.58 3.46
CA GLY A 525 6.00 22.95 3.41
C GLY A 525 5.09 22.21 4.38
N LEU A 526 5.60 21.16 5.03
CA LEU A 526 4.90 20.50 6.13
C LEU A 526 5.16 21.26 7.44
N THR A 527 4.36 20.99 8.48
CA THR A 527 4.51 21.66 9.79
C THR A 527 5.03 20.76 10.89
N GLU A 528 4.84 19.44 10.77
CA GLU A 528 5.25 18.47 11.77
C GLU A 528 6.76 18.17 11.65
N LYS A 529 7.49 18.39 12.75
CA LYS A 529 8.92 18.10 12.80
C LYS A 529 9.13 16.63 13.07
N ARG A 530 10.06 16.03 12.33
CA ARG A 530 10.49 14.64 12.46
C ARG A 530 11.84 14.58 13.13
N THR A 531 12.16 13.39 13.66
CA THR A 531 13.43 13.16 14.33
C THR A 531 14.09 11.88 13.88
N ALA A 532 15.41 11.89 13.79
CA ALA A 532 16.22 10.68 13.66
C ALA A 532 17.40 10.74 14.62
N LEU A 533 17.86 9.59 15.10
CA LEU A 533 19.04 9.53 15.95
C LEU A 533 20.29 9.94 15.17
N VAL A 534 21.21 10.63 15.86
CA VAL A 534 22.56 10.89 15.38
C VAL A 534 23.44 9.76 15.89
N PHE A 535 23.96 8.94 14.97
CA PHE A 535 24.88 7.86 15.34
C PHE A 535 26.16 8.45 15.97
N PRO A 536 26.67 7.87 17.07
CA PRO A 536 27.77 8.46 17.84
C PRO A 536 29.16 8.33 17.18
N TRP A 537 29.24 7.72 16.00
CA TRP A 537 30.47 7.54 15.24
C TRP A 537 30.43 8.28 13.91
N ALA A 538 31.61 8.70 13.44
CA ALA A 538 31.77 9.33 12.14
C ALA A 538 31.42 8.32 11.02
N TYR A 539 30.95 8.82 9.89
CA TYR A 539 30.77 7.97 8.71
C TYR A 539 32.15 7.54 8.18
N GLU A 540 32.60 6.34 8.55
CA GLU A 540 33.80 5.71 8.01
C GLU A 540 33.43 5.01 6.70
N GLY A 541 33.59 5.71 5.57
CA GLY A 541 33.34 5.15 4.25
C GLY A 541 34.12 3.84 4.06
N ARG A 542 33.42 2.70 4.06
CA ARG A 542 33.93 1.33 3.85
C ARG A 542 35.44 1.18 4.08
N ARG A 543 35.92 1.37 5.31
CA ARG A 543 37.29 1.02 5.76
C ARG A 543 37.47 1.38 7.23
N ASN A 544 36.90 0.57 8.12
CA ASN A 544 37.43 0.30 9.45
C ASN A 544 36.50 -0.71 10.14
N HIS A 545 36.94 -1.97 10.17
CA HIS A 545 36.26 -3.06 10.89
C HIS A 545 36.54 -3.04 12.40
N ASN A 546 37.31 -2.06 12.89
CA ASN A 546 37.77 -2.03 14.28
C ASN A 546 36.78 -1.38 15.27
N GLY A 547 35.62 -0.91 14.80
CA GLY A 547 34.56 -0.34 15.66
C GLY A 547 33.16 -0.84 15.34
N ASN A 548 32.99 -1.79 14.42
CA ASN A 548 31.70 -2.37 14.09
C ASN A 548 31.48 -3.63 14.94
N PRO A 549 30.57 -3.61 15.93
CA PRO A 549 30.37 -4.76 16.82
C PRO A 549 29.87 -6.01 16.08
N ILE A 550 29.29 -5.83 14.89
CA ILE A 550 28.68 -6.86 14.05
C ILE A 550 29.63 -7.38 12.97
N VAL A 551 30.64 -6.63 12.50
CA VAL A 551 31.55 -7.07 11.42
C VAL A 551 32.97 -7.18 11.95
N ARG A 552 33.37 -8.40 12.31
CA ARG A 552 34.64 -8.71 12.95
C ARG A 552 35.47 -9.67 12.12
N GLU A 553 36.79 -9.55 12.26
CA GLU A 553 37.73 -10.52 11.72
C GLU A 553 37.59 -11.84 12.46
N ALA A 554 37.62 -12.94 11.71
CA ALA A 554 37.52 -14.27 12.29
C ALA A 554 38.76 -14.61 13.12
N ASN A 555 38.54 -15.22 14.29
CA ASN A 555 39.61 -15.58 15.23
C ASN A 555 39.52 -17.04 15.73
N HIS A 556 38.66 -17.85 15.13
CA HIS A 556 38.46 -19.26 15.48
C HIS A 556 39.75 -20.08 15.58
N THR A 557 40.76 -19.82 14.75
CA THR A 557 42.07 -20.49 14.79
C THR A 557 42.92 -20.13 16.01
N THR A 558 42.49 -19.19 16.86
CA THR A 558 43.18 -18.82 18.09
C THR A 558 42.75 -19.65 19.30
N PHE A 559 41.80 -20.56 19.13
CA PHE A 559 41.29 -21.43 20.19
C PHE A 559 41.75 -22.87 19.95
N ASP A 560 42.46 -23.44 20.93
CA ASP A 560 43.06 -24.78 20.80
C ASP A 560 42.01 -25.91 20.69
N PHE A 561 40.76 -25.62 21.06
CA PHE A 561 39.63 -26.55 21.01
C PHE A 561 38.73 -26.38 19.78
N VAL A 562 39.04 -25.43 18.90
CA VAL A 562 38.29 -25.23 17.66
C VAL A 562 39.10 -25.85 16.52
N GLU A 563 38.56 -26.90 15.92
CA GLU A 563 39.20 -27.63 14.83
C GLU A 563 38.74 -27.11 13.48
N GLU A 564 39.66 -26.83 12.57
CA GLU A 564 39.35 -26.55 11.17
C GLU A 564 39.68 -27.79 10.34
N ILE A 565 38.71 -28.31 9.58
CA ILE A 565 38.86 -29.45 8.67
C ILE A 565 38.90 -28.88 7.24
N PRO A 566 40.09 -28.62 6.67
CA PRO A 566 40.21 -27.87 5.42
C PRO A 566 39.60 -28.59 4.21
N GLU A 567 39.55 -29.93 4.24
CA GLU A 567 39.01 -30.74 3.15
C GLU A 567 37.49 -30.61 3.00
N THR A 568 36.78 -30.21 4.06
CA THR A 568 35.30 -30.15 4.11
C THR A 568 34.76 -28.74 4.37
N ASN A 569 35.61 -27.72 4.53
CA ASN A 569 35.25 -26.37 4.94
C ASN A 569 34.47 -26.31 6.28
N VAL A 570 34.68 -27.31 7.14
CA VAL A 570 34.06 -27.40 8.46
C VAL A 570 34.97 -26.76 9.51
N ILE A 571 34.37 -26.00 10.42
CA ILE A 571 34.95 -25.58 11.69
C ILE A 571 34.14 -26.29 12.77
N SER A 572 34.79 -27.07 13.64
CA SER A 572 34.13 -27.92 14.64
C SER A 572 34.60 -27.57 16.06
N ILE A 573 33.68 -27.66 17.03
CA ILE A 573 33.99 -27.83 18.45
C ILE A 573 33.68 -29.29 18.80
N PRO A 574 34.70 -30.11 19.12
CA PRO A 574 34.51 -31.53 19.40
C PRO A 574 33.91 -31.78 20.79
N GLU A 575 33.56 -33.04 21.06
CA GLU A 575 33.16 -33.51 22.40
C GLU A 575 34.20 -33.10 23.47
N GLY A 576 33.73 -32.62 24.63
CA GLY A 576 34.59 -32.25 25.75
C GLY A 576 34.09 -31.04 26.55
N ASP A 577 34.79 -30.75 27.65
CA ASP A 577 34.56 -29.55 28.47
C ASP A 577 35.48 -28.42 28.01
N TRP A 578 34.90 -27.33 27.51
CA TRP A 578 35.60 -26.20 26.92
C TRP A 578 35.24 -24.89 27.62
N THR A 579 36.22 -24.01 27.81
CA THR A 579 36.00 -22.66 28.34
C THR A 579 36.23 -21.64 27.24
N LEU A 580 35.23 -20.79 27.01
CA LEU A 580 35.30 -19.64 26.12
C LEU A 580 35.37 -18.35 26.95
N ASP A 581 36.56 -17.76 27.05
CA ASP A 581 36.85 -16.60 27.90
C ASP A 581 37.02 -15.27 27.13
N ARG A 582 36.83 -15.32 25.81
CA ARG A 582 36.87 -14.18 24.88
C ARG A 582 36.03 -14.51 23.65
N ASP A 583 35.67 -13.49 22.88
CA ASP A 583 34.78 -13.64 21.73
C ASP A 583 35.27 -14.67 20.69
N LEU A 584 34.39 -15.56 20.25
CA LEU A 584 34.63 -16.48 19.14
C LEU A 584 33.95 -15.97 17.87
N VAL A 585 34.74 -15.72 16.84
CA VAL A 585 34.28 -15.22 15.54
C VAL A 585 34.53 -16.26 14.44
N ILE A 586 33.44 -16.76 13.87
CA ILE A 586 33.41 -17.75 12.78
C ILE A 586 33.18 -17.03 11.45
N PRO A 587 34.05 -17.20 10.43
CA PRO A 587 33.95 -16.49 9.16
C PRO A 587 32.76 -16.98 8.33
N ALA A 588 32.37 -16.20 7.31
CA ALA A 588 31.38 -16.61 6.33
C ALA A 588 31.90 -17.69 5.36
N GLY A 589 30.98 -18.41 4.72
CA GLY A 589 31.30 -19.41 3.69
C GLY A 589 31.87 -20.73 4.22
N ARG A 590 31.72 -20.98 5.52
CA ARG A 590 32.11 -22.23 6.19
C ARG A 590 30.86 -22.97 6.68
N ARG A 591 31.07 -24.11 7.34
CA ARG A 591 30.06 -24.83 8.13
C ARG A 591 30.56 -24.92 9.56
N PHE A 592 29.79 -24.43 10.53
CA PHE A 592 30.17 -24.46 11.94
C PHE A 592 29.44 -25.59 12.66
N GLU A 593 30.18 -26.51 13.26
CA GLU A 593 29.65 -27.69 13.93
C GLU A 593 30.01 -27.67 15.42
N VAL A 594 29.07 -28.07 16.26
CA VAL A 594 29.31 -28.36 17.67
C VAL A 594 28.88 -29.79 17.90
N GLU A 595 29.84 -30.66 18.18
CA GLU A 595 29.66 -32.11 18.24
C GLU A 595 28.92 -32.55 19.51
N ALA A 596 28.28 -33.72 19.44
CA ALA A 596 27.56 -34.31 20.57
C ALA A 596 28.47 -34.44 21.81
N GLY A 597 27.97 -34.06 22.99
CA GLY A 597 28.71 -34.10 24.24
C GLY A 597 29.68 -32.93 24.47
N ALA A 598 29.71 -31.93 23.58
CA ALA A 598 30.42 -30.68 23.83
C ALA A 598 29.74 -29.87 24.95
N ARG A 599 30.53 -29.39 25.92
CA ARG A 599 30.10 -28.56 27.05
C ARG A 599 30.92 -27.27 27.06
N ILE A 600 30.31 -26.16 26.66
CA ILE A 600 30.97 -24.87 26.44
C ILE A 600 30.57 -23.91 27.55
N ASP A 601 31.51 -23.62 28.46
CA ASP A 601 31.37 -22.60 29.51
C ASP A 601 31.84 -21.24 28.99
N MET A 602 30.91 -20.32 28.78
CA MET A 602 31.14 -18.95 28.32
C MET A 602 31.27 -18.01 29.51
N VAL A 603 32.44 -17.39 29.66
CA VAL A 603 32.80 -16.55 30.82
C VAL A 603 33.44 -15.24 30.37
N ASN A 604 33.66 -14.32 31.31
CA ASN A 604 34.31 -13.02 31.05
C ASN A 604 33.67 -12.21 29.90
N HIS A 605 32.33 -12.18 29.82
CA HIS A 605 31.60 -11.46 28.77
C HIS A 605 31.87 -11.97 27.33
N ALA A 606 32.29 -13.23 27.20
CA ALA A 606 32.49 -13.84 25.89
C ALA A 606 31.18 -13.99 25.12
N LYS A 607 31.28 -13.85 23.80
CA LYS A 607 30.18 -14.02 22.83
C LYS A 607 30.61 -14.81 21.60
N VAL A 608 29.65 -15.44 20.94
CA VAL A 608 29.87 -16.13 19.66
C VAL A 608 29.27 -15.28 18.54
N ILE A 609 30.06 -14.91 17.54
CA ILE A 609 29.60 -14.22 16.33
C ILE A 609 29.90 -15.12 15.14
N CYS A 610 28.86 -15.57 14.44
CA CYS A 610 28.99 -16.53 13.36
C CYS A 610 28.33 -16.03 12.07
N TYR A 611 29.09 -16.00 10.98
CA TYR A 611 28.59 -15.65 9.65
C TYR A 611 28.34 -16.87 8.74
N SER A 612 28.26 -18.07 9.34
CA SER A 612 28.10 -19.36 8.65
C SER A 612 26.91 -20.14 9.24
N PRO A 613 26.34 -21.12 8.50
CA PRO A 613 25.32 -22.00 9.05
C PRO A 613 25.92 -22.84 10.20
N VAL A 614 25.14 -22.98 11.27
CA VAL A 614 25.54 -23.67 12.49
C VAL A 614 24.79 -24.99 12.68
N PHE A 615 25.48 -26.00 13.21
CA PHE A 615 24.96 -27.33 13.46
C PHE A 615 25.36 -27.78 14.86
N PHE A 616 24.45 -27.60 15.83
CA PHE A 616 24.61 -28.25 17.14
C PHE A 616 24.05 -29.67 17.03
N MET A 617 24.93 -30.66 17.17
CA MET A 617 24.66 -32.06 16.82
C MET A 617 24.49 -32.94 18.07
N GLY A 618 23.88 -32.41 19.13
CA GLY A 618 23.63 -33.17 20.35
C GLY A 618 22.74 -34.39 20.09
N THR A 619 22.83 -35.37 20.99
CA THR A 619 21.91 -36.51 21.05
C THR A 619 21.24 -36.59 22.43
N GLU A 620 20.22 -37.43 22.58
CA GLU A 620 19.59 -37.69 23.89
C GLU A 620 20.60 -38.21 24.94
N GLU A 621 21.59 -38.99 24.50
CA GLU A 621 22.62 -39.58 25.36
C GLU A 621 23.77 -38.60 25.63
N ASN A 622 24.15 -37.82 24.62
CA ASN A 622 25.26 -36.86 24.66
C ASN A 622 24.77 -35.49 24.15
N PRO A 623 24.04 -34.72 24.97
CA PRO A 623 23.55 -33.41 24.57
C PRO A 623 24.70 -32.42 24.41
N VAL A 624 24.43 -31.31 23.70
CA VAL A 624 25.33 -30.15 23.72
C VAL A 624 24.89 -29.18 24.81
N GLU A 625 25.83 -28.71 25.63
CA GLU A 625 25.58 -27.74 26.69
C GLU A 625 26.36 -26.47 26.40
N VAL A 626 25.66 -25.33 26.29
CA VAL A 626 26.26 -24.00 26.26
C VAL A 626 25.76 -23.25 27.48
N TYR A 627 26.66 -22.84 28.37
CA TYR A 627 26.28 -22.24 29.64
C TYR A 627 27.26 -21.17 30.09
N SER A 628 26.90 -20.39 31.11
CA SER A 628 27.80 -19.42 31.72
C SER A 628 27.90 -19.63 33.23
N SER A 629 29.04 -20.14 33.70
CA SER A 629 29.24 -20.42 35.12
C SER A 629 29.38 -19.16 35.98
N ASP A 630 29.82 -18.05 35.38
CA ASP A 630 29.91 -16.73 36.01
C ASP A 630 28.75 -15.79 35.67
N ILE A 631 27.82 -16.25 34.82
CA ILE A 631 26.61 -15.53 34.38
C ILE A 631 26.96 -14.24 33.61
N THR A 632 28.13 -14.17 32.99
CA THR A 632 28.58 -12.98 32.22
C THR A 632 28.42 -13.14 30.71
N ALA A 633 28.11 -14.33 30.20
CA ALA A 633 28.09 -14.59 28.76
C ALA A 633 27.17 -13.64 27.97
N GLU A 634 27.71 -13.12 26.87
CA GLU A 634 27.09 -12.13 25.98
C GLU A 634 26.55 -12.76 24.69
N GLY A 635 25.96 -13.94 24.79
CA GLY A 635 25.10 -14.48 23.74
C GLY A 635 25.79 -15.07 22.52
N LEU A 636 24.95 -15.58 21.62
CA LEU A 636 25.33 -16.22 20.35
C LEU A 636 24.57 -15.55 19.22
N VAL A 637 25.30 -15.02 18.24
CA VAL A 637 24.75 -14.21 17.14
C VAL A 637 25.11 -14.83 15.80
N PHE A 638 24.09 -15.29 15.08
CA PHE A 638 24.20 -15.91 13.75
C PHE A 638 23.67 -14.94 12.69
N ILE A 639 24.55 -14.49 11.79
CA ILE A 639 24.27 -13.40 10.85
C ILE A 639 24.47 -13.88 9.43
N ARG A 640 23.42 -13.83 8.62
CA ARG A 640 23.46 -14.11 7.18
C ARG A 640 24.19 -15.41 6.84
N ALA A 641 23.87 -16.49 7.56
CA ALA A 641 24.46 -17.81 7.37
C ALA A 641 24.38 -18.30 5.90
N GLY A 642 23.40 -17.83 5.12
CA GLY A 642 23.26 -18.17 3.69
C GLY A 642 22.75 -19.59 3.42
N GLN A 643 22.73 -20.46 4.43
CA GLN A 643 22.09 -21.78 4.42
C GLN A 643 21.33 -22.02 5.73
N ARG A 644 20.46 -23.03 5.75
CA ARG A 644 19.65 -23.40 6.93
C ARG A 644 20.52 -24.11 7.97
N SER A 645 20.48 -23.62 9.21
CA SER A 645 21.14 -24.15 10.39
C SER A 645 20.29 -25.22 11.09
N ALA A 646 20.89 -26.01 11.99
CA ALA A 646 20.17 -26.96 12.82
C ALA A 646 20.70 -26.97 14.27
N VAL A 647 19.78 -27.03 15.24
CA VAL A 647 20.11 -27.12 16.66
C VAL A 647 19.37 -28.32 17.25
N GLN A 648 20.11 -29.35 17.66
CA GLN A 648 19.57 -30.63 18.10
C GLN A 648 20.06 -30.99 19.50
N HIS A 649 19.15 -31.41 20.39
CA HIS A 649 19.46 -31.85 21.77
C HIS A 649 20.48 -30.93 22.46
N THR A 650 20.15 -29.64 22.50
CA THR A 650 21.05 -28.58 22.96
C THR A 650 20.42 -27.79 24.10
N SER A 651 21.21 -27.36 25.07
CA SER A 651 20.78 -26.43 26.12
C SER A 651 21.61 -25.15 26.11
N PHE A 652 20.94 -24.02 26.28
CA PHE A 652 21.51 -22.68 26.47
C PHE A 652 21.10 -22.18 27.86
N THR A 653 22.07 -22.04 28.78
CA THR A 653 21.79 -21.78 30.20
C THR A 653 22.56 -20.58 30.76
N ASP A 654 21.87 -19.67 31.44
CA ASP A 654 22.44 -18.47 32.07
C ASP A 654 23.22 -17.55 31.08
N ILE A 655 22.80 -17.53 29.80
CA ILE A 655 23.36 -16.68 28.74
C ILE A 655 22.46 -15.46 28.55
N SER A 656 23.05 -14.26 28.41
CA SER A 656 22.31 -13.01 28.22
C SER A 656 22.65 -12.32 26.90
N CYS A 657 21.92 -11.27 26.54
CA CYS A 657 22.13 -10.57 25.27
C CYS A 657 23.51 -9.87 25.18
N PRO A 658 24.11 -9.77 23.98
CA PRO A 658 25.34 -9.01 23.78
C PRO A 658 25.08 -7.51 23.88
N THR A 659 25.94 -6.81 24.63
CA THR A 659 25.97 -5.34 24.69
C THR A 659 27.40 -4.84 24.59
N GLU A 660 27.70 -3.94 23.66
CA GLU A 660 29.03 -3.37 23.48
C GLU A 660 28.98 -1.96 22.91
N ASN A 661 29.67 -1.00 23.54
CA ASN A 661 29.87 0.36 23.02
C ASN A 661 28.58 1.09 22.59
N GLY A 662 27.47 0.87 23.31
CA GLY A 662 26.16 1.46 23.00
C GLY A 662 25.36 0.72 21.93
N TRP A 663 25.90 -0.37 21.38
CA TRP A 663 25.17 -1.37 20.62
C TRP A 663 24.69 -2.48 21.57
N GLY A 664 23.46 -2.94 21.39
CA GLY A 664 22.92 -4.08 22.12
C GLY A 664 21.93 -4.82 21.25
N LEU A 665 21.91 -6.14 21.36
CA LEU A 665 20.81 -6.96 20.85
C LEU A 665 19.81 -7.21 21.97
N SER A 666 18.57 -7.49 21.61
CA SER A 666 17.52 -7.86 22.55
C SER A 666 17.64 -9.31 22.99
N GLY A 667 18.03 -10.22 22.07
CA GLY A 667 18.14 -11.66 22.30
C GLY A 667 19.50 -12.17 22.80
N ALA A 668 19.48 -13.20 23.67
CA ALA A 668 20.65 -13.98 24.06
C ALA A 668 21.15 -14.92 22.94
N VAL A 669 20.22 -15.49 22.16
CA VAL A 669 20.50 -16.29 20.96
C VAL A 669 19.77 -15.63 19.79
N VAL A 670 20.53 -15.19 18.78
CA VAL A 670 19.98 -14.39 17.68
C VAL A 670 20.27 -15.03 16.32
N PHE A 671 19.23 -15.21 15.52
CA PHE A 671 19.32 -15.64 14.12
C PHE A 671 18.80 -14.55 13.18
N TYR A 672 19.72 -13.77 12.62
CA TYR A 672 19.42 -12.68 11.70
C TYR A 672 19.69 -13.09 10.25
N GLU A 673 18.65 -13.05 9.41
CA GLU A 673 18.70 -13.50 8.00
C GLU A 673 19.37 -14.89 7.86
N SER A 674 19.11 -15.77 8.83
CA SER A 674 19.74 -17.07 9.02
C SER A 674 18.67 -18.11 9.37
N PRO A 675 18.11 -18.84 8.39
CA PRO A 675 17.10 -19.87 8.64
C PRO A 675 17.62 -20.98 9.56
N VAL A 676 16.77 -21.55 10.42
CA VAL A 676 17.18 -22.52 11.45
C VAL A 676 16.08 -23.51 11.82
N ASP A 677 16.46 -24.76 12.08
CA ASP A 677 15.58 -25.79 12.67
C ASP A 677 16.02 -26.11 14.10
N PHE A 678 15.11 -26.02 15.07
CA PHE A 678 15.32 -26.41 16.47
C PHE A 678 14.60 -27.73 16.75
N ASN A 679 15.30 -28.71 17.31
CA ASN A 679 14.72 -29.98 17.72
C ASN A 679 15.26 -30.39 19.09
N THR A 680 14.37 -30.46 20.08
CA THR A 680 14.70 -30.81 21.48
C THR A 680 15.74 -29.85 22.04
N VAL A 681 15.33 -28.61 22.29
CA VAL A 681 16.22 -27.52 22.72
C VAL A 681 15.71 -26.87 23.99
N ALA A 682 16.61 -26.54 24.92
CA ALA A 682 16.29 -25.82 26.15
C ALA A 682 16.95 -24.44 26.21
N PHE A 683 16.19 -23.43 26.61
CA PHE A 683 16.61 -22.06 26.85
C PHE A 683 16.27 -21.70 28.30
N GLU A 684 17.26 -21.48 29.16
CA GLU A 684 17.03 -21.33 30.59
C GLU A 684 17.86 -20.20 31.23
N GLY A 685 17.23 -19.34 32.04
CA GLY A 685 17.94 -18.55 33.06
C GLY A 685 18.66 -17.25 32.63
N ASN A 686 18.31 -16.62 31.49
CA ASN A 686 18.92 -15.32 31.15
C ASN A 686 18.65 -14.27 32.24
N ARG A 687 19.56 -13.29 32.37
CA ARG A 687 19.47 -12.23 33.40
C ARG A 687 19.29 -10.85 32.82
N ILE A 688 19.81 -10.62 31.62
CA ILE A 688 19.80 -9.35 30.92
C ILE A 688 19.30 -9.62 29.49
N GLY A 689 18.59 -8.64 28.94
CA GLY A 689 18.01 -8.70 27.61
C GLY A 689 16.49 -8.75 27.64
N ASP A 690 15.93 -8.33 26.51
CA ASP A 690 14.49 -8.29 26.28
C ASP A 690 14.00 -9.66 25.79
N ASP A 691 14.84 -10.44 25.10
CA ASP A 691 14.49 -11.75 24.56
C ASP A 691 15.51 -12.82 24.99
N PHE A 692 15.09 -14.08 25.11
CA PHE A 692 16.05 -15.18 25.12
C PHE A 692 16.44 -15.56 23.69
N LEU A 693 15.45 -15.97 22.88
CA LEU A 693 15.64 -16.32 21.48
C LEU A 693 15.00 -15.27 20.58
N ASN A 694 15.76 -14.70 19.64
CA ASN A 694 15.23 -13.81 18.62
C ASN A 694 15.58 -14.31 17.21
N VAL A 695 14.56 -14.47 16.36
CA VAL A 695 14.69 -14.82 14.95
C VAL A 695 14.21 -13.66 14.08
N ILE A 696 15.07 -13.14 13.21
CA ILE A 696 14.81 -11.92 12.43
C ILE A 696 14.92 -12.22 10.94
N ARG A 697 13.87 -11.88 10.17
CA ARG A 697 13.81 -12.01 8.70
C ARG A 697 14.24 -13.38 8.18
N SER A 698 13.79 -14.43 8.86
CA SER A 698 14.25 -15.80 8.61
C SER A 698 13.10 -16.80 8.68
N ASN A 699 13.30 -17.97 8.08
CA ASN A 699 12.37 -19.08 8.26
C ASN A 699 12.88 -20.01 9.37
N PHE A 700 12.00 -20.48 10.23
CA PHE A 700 12.37 -21.40 11.30
C PHE A 700 11.39 -22.55 11.50
N THR A 701 11.86 -23.65 12.08
CA THR A 701 11.00 -24.67 12.70
C THR A 701 11.46 -24.91 14.12
N MET A 702 10.53 -25.17 15.04
CA MET A 702 10.83 -25.44 16.44
C MET A 702 9.98 -26.60 16.94
N GLU A 703 10.64 -27.68 17.33
CA GLU A 703 10.04 -28.92 17.81
C GLU A 703 10.63 -29.27 19.18
N ASN A 704 9.77 -29.61 20.14
CA ASN A 704 10.20 -30.05 21.48
C ASN A 704 11.06 -29.02 22.23
N ALA A 705 10.74 -27.73 22.14
CA ALA A 705 11.50 -26.70 22.83
C ALA A 705 11.00 -26.44 24.26
N ARG A 706 11.91 -26.02 25.13
CA ARG A 706 11.61 -25.62 26.51
C ARG A 706 12.23 -24.25 26.80
N PHE A 707 11.39 -23.31 27.19
CA PHE A 707 11.78 -22.01 27.73
C PHE A 707 11.45 -21.98 29.21
N LYS A 708 12.44 -21.68 30.06
CA LYS A 708 12.24 -21.72 31.51
C LYS A 708 13.01 -20.65 32.27
N ASN A 709 12.35 -20.01 33.24
CA ASN A 709 12.95 -18.99 34.11
C ASN A 709 13.61 -17.89 33.28
N ILE A 710 12.85 -17.29 32.37
CA ILE A 710 13.30 -16.27 31.44
C ILE A 710 13.06 -14.89 32.04
N ASN A 711 14.02 -13.98 31.93
CA ASN A 711 13.93 -12.64 32.52
C ASN A 711 12.82 -11.76 31.90
N ALA A 712 12.65 -11.82 30.58
CA ALA A 712 11.69 -11.04 29.81
C ALA A 712 10.99 -11.94 28.78
N ASP A 713 11.09 -11.63 27.48
CA ASP A 713 10.44 -12.40 26.42
C ASP A 713 11.17 -13.72 26.16
N ALA A 714 10.43 -14.81 26.04
CA ALA A 714 11.03 -16.11 25.77
C ALA A 714 11.42 -16.27 24.31
N PHE A 715 10.50 -15.95 23.39
CA PHE A 715 10.72 -16.02 21.96
C PHE A 715 10.15 -14.80 21.24
N ASP A 716 11.03 -14.09 20.54
CA ASP A 716 10.70 -12.99 19.64
C ASP A 716 10.96 -13.38 18.18
N CYS A 717 10.07 -12.96 17.29
CA CYS A 717 10.20 -13.15 15.87
C CYS A 717 9.67 -11.98 15.02
N ASP A 718 10.63 -11.34 14.34
CA ASP A 718 10.43 -10.19 13.46
C ASP A 718 10.49 -10.59 11.98
N PHE A 719 9.40 -10.40 11.25
CA PHE A 719 9.29 -10.63 9.82
C PHE A 719 9.65 -12.06 9.38
N CYS A 720 9.24 -13.06 10.16
CA CYS A 720 9.56 -14.47 9.90
C CYS A 720 8.42 -15.25 9.23
N THR A 721 8.74 -16.47 8.82
CA THR A 721 7.76 -17.54 8.61
C THR A 721 8.20 -18.82 9.32
N GLY A 722 7.38 -19.41 10.18
CA GLY A 722 7.82 -20.59 10.92
C GLY A 722 6.74 -21.36 11.68
N THR A 723 7.16 -22.46 12.30
CA THR A 723 6.28 -23.34 13.08
C THR A 723 6.85 -23.63 14.46
N ILE A 724 5.99 -23.68 15.47
CA ILE A 724 6.34 -24.11 16.84
C ILE A 724 5.43 -25.25 17.24
N ASN A 725 6.02 -26.37 17.66
CA ASN A 725 5.27 -27.55 18.01
C ASN A 725 5.83 -28.28 19.23
N ASN A 726 4.93 -28.87 20.02
CA ASN A 726 5.23 -29.65 21.23
C ASN A 726 6.18 -28.96 22.20
N SER A 727 5.95 -27.67 22.49
CA SER A 727 6.91 -26.83 23.23
C SER A 727 6.31 -26.27 24.53
N THR A 728 7.17 -25.91 25.48
CA THR A 728 6.77 -25.46 26.83
C THR A 728 7.44 -24.15 27.23
N PHE A 729 6.68 -23.27 27.88
CA PHE A 729 7.13 -21.98 28.41
C PHE A 729 6.74 -21.90 29.88
N VAL A 730 7.71 -21.75 30.78
CA VAL A 730 7.46 -21.80 32.23
C VAL A 730 8.23 -20.69 32.95
N ASN A 731 7.54 -19.88 33.76
CA ASN A 731 8.12 -18.73 34.48
C ASN A 731 8.85 -17.78 33.50
N VAL A 732 8.08 -17.11 32.66
CA VAL A 732 8.58 -16.15 31.67
C VAL A 732 8.24 -14.73 32.15
N GLY A 733 9.25 -13.88 32.30
CA GLY A 733 9.10 -12.57 32.92
C GLY A 733 8.38 -11.53 32.08
N ASN A 734 8.14 -11.75 30.79
CA ASN A 734 7.31 -10.86 29.97
C ASN A 734 6.46 -11.68 28.97
N ASP A 735 6.73 -11.64 27.67
CA ASP A 735 5.92 -12.35 26.67
C ASP A 735 6.44 -13.77 26.37
N GLY A 736 5.53 -14.73 26.19
CA GLY A 736 5.89 -16.11 25.85
C GLY A 736 6.35 -16.22 24.40
N ILE A 737 5.46 -15.84 23.48
CA ILE A 737 5.74 -15.72 22.05
C ILE A 737 5.25 -14.34 21.60
N ASP A 738 6.16 -13.41 21.30
CA ASP A 738 5.85 -12.12 20.67
C ASP A 738 6.33 -12.12 19.22
N VAL A 739 5.50 -11.62 18.31
CA VAL A 739 5.83 -11.53 16.89
C VAL A 739 5.35 -10.25 16.24
N SER A 740 6.12 -9.80 15.25
CA SER A 740 5.89 -8.57 14.49
C SER A 740 6.10 -8.82 12.99
N GLY A 741 5.13 -8.44 12.15
CA GLY A 741 5.19 -8.62 10.70
C GLY A 741 5.37 -10.07 10.22
N SER A 742 4.98 -11.06 11.03
CA SER A 742 5.35 -12.48 10.88
C SER A 742 4.16 -13.39 10.55
N LYS A 743 4.45 -14.57 9.96
CA LYS A 743 3.46 -15.64 9.75
C LYS A 743 3.87 -16.92 10.46
N ILE A 744 3.10 -17.36 11.44
CA ILE A 744 3.49 -18.49 12.30
C ILE A 744 2.33 -19.43 12.62
N ASP A 745 2.65 -20.72 12.64
CA ASP A 745 1.75 -21.79 13.07
C ASP A 745 2.26 -22.41 14.38
N ILE A 746 1.41 -22.45 15.40
CA ILE A 746 1.72 -22.92 16.76
C ILE A 746 0.80 -24.08 17.11
N THR A 747 1.36 -25.25 17.46
CA THR A 747 0.58 -26.44 17.80
C THR A 747 1.10 -27.15 19.05
N HIS A 748 0.21 -27.66 19.92
CA HIS A 748 0.61 -28.42 21.12
C HIS A 748 1.61 -27.67 22.01
N VAL A 749 1.29 -26.43 22.38
CA VAL A 749 2.14 -25.59 23.23
C VAL A 749 1.51 -25.40 24.59
N SER A 750 2.30 -25.46 25.66
CA SER A 750 1.87 -25.13 27.01
C SER A 750 2.66 -23.96 27.57
N MET A 751 1.97 -23.04 28.23
CA MET A 751 2.50 -21.84 28.83
C MET A 751 1.98 -21.72 30.26
N ASP A 752 2.88 -21.67 31.23
CA ASP A 752 2.57 -21.60 32.65
C ASP A 752 3.36 -20.46 33.30
N GLU A 753 2.65 -19.53 33.95
CA GLU A 753 3.25 -18.36 34.62
C GLU A 753 4.08 -17.49 33.66
N VAL A 754 3.45 -17.03 32.57
CA VAL A 754 3.98 -15.98 31.68
C VAL A 754 3.48 -14.62 32.17
N GLU A 755 4.36 -13.76 32.66
CA GLU A 755 3.98 -12.58 33.46
C GLU A 755 3.27 -11.47 32.65
N ASP A 756 3.38 -11.39 31.32
CA ASP A 756 2.62 -10.45 30.50
C ASP A 756 1.68 -11.14 29.49
N LYS A 757 2.12 -11.38 28.25
CA LYS A 757 1.30 -12.02 27.21
C LYS A 757 1.82 -13.41 26.86
N GLY A 758 0.96 -14.42 27.00
CA GLY A 758 1.27 -15.78 26.51
C GLY A 758 1.56 -15.78 25.00
N LEU A 759 0.57 -15.33 24.22
CA LEU A 759 0.69 -15.12 22.77
C LEU A 759 0.50 -13.64 22.42
N SER A 760 1.40 -13.07 21.64
CA SER A 760 1.33 -11.68 21.17
C SER A 760 1.59 -11.59 19.68
N ALA A 761 0.56 -11.24 18.90
CA ALA A 761 0.65 -11.02 17.46
C ALA A 761 0.50 -9.53 17.14
N GLY A 762 1.57 -8.90 16.64
CA GLY A 762 1.62 -7.47 16.33
C GLY A 762 2.05 -7.12 14.92
N GLU A 763 1.88 -5.83 14.59
CA GLU A 763 2.43 -5.18 13.40
C GLU A 763 2.14 -5.92 12.08
N GLY A 764 0.89 -6.33 11.86
CA GLY A 764 0.43 -7.02 10.65
C GLY A 764 0.75 -8.51 10.59
N SER A 765 0.98 -9.16 11.72
CA SER A 765 1.26 -10.61 11.79
C SER A 765 0.02 -11.48 11.54
N ASP A 766 0.23 -12.71 11.05
CA ASP A 766 -0.79 -13.77 10.94
C ASP A 766 -0.35 -14.98 11.79
N MET A 767 -0.95 -15.13 12.97
CA MET A 767 -0.66 -16.18 13.94
C MET A 767 -1.82 -17.18 13.99
N THR A 768 -1.52 -18.47 13.77
CA THR A 768 -2.49 -19.56 13.97
C THR A 768 -2.02 -20.47 15.10
N ALA A 769 -2.82 -20.58 16.16
CA ALA A 769 -2.54 -21.35 17.36
C ALA A 769 -3.58 -22.46 17.57
N ARG A 770 -3.12 -23.68 17.86
CA ARG A 770 -4.00 -24.84 18.05
C ARG A 770 -3.53 -25.79 19.13
N TRP A 771 -4.45 -26.29 19.96
CA TRP A 771 -4.09 -27.14 21.11
C TRP A 771 -3.05 -26.45 21.99
N VAL A 772 -3.33 -25.19 22.34
CA VAL A 772 -2.49 -24.38 23.23
C VAL A 772 -3.14 -24.33 24.61
N GLU A 773 -2.36 -24.54 25.65
CA GLU A 773 -2.77 -24.37 27.04
C GLU A 773 -2.01 -23.20 27.66
N ILE A 774 -2.72 -22.18 28.14
CA ILE A 774 -2.12 -20.99 28.77
C ILE A 774 -2.69 -20.83 30.17
N ALA A 775 -1.82 -20.80 31.18
CA ALA A 775 -2.20 -20.69 32.57
C ALA A 775 -1.40 -19.62 33.32
N GLY A 776 -2.09 -18.85 34.17
CA GLY A 776 -1.44 -17.92 35.10
C GLY A 776 -0.87 -16.64 34.48
N SER A 777 -1.25 -16.28 33.24
CA SER A 777 -0.74 -15.07 32.58
C SER A 777 -1.56 -13.81 32.88
N GLU A 778 -0.96 -12.62 32.79
CA GLU A 778 -1.76 -11.38 32.80
C GLU A 778 -2.72 -11.35 31.61
N ILE A 779 -2.24 -11.69 30.41
CA ILE A 779 -3.02 -11.77 29.18
C ILE A 779 -2.69 -13.08 28.47
N ALA A 780 -3.70 -13.91 28.17
CA ALA A 780 -3.42 -15.20 27.53
C ALA A 780 -3.03 -15.03 26.04
N ALA A 781 -3.83 -14.29 25.27
CA ALA A 781 -3.55 -14.06 23.85
C ALA A 781 -3.93 -12.65 23.39
N THR A 782 -3.11 -12.08 22.50
CA THR A 782 -3.24 -10.72 21.99
C THR A 782 -3.14 -10.66 20.47
N SER A 783 -4.00 -9.86 19.85
CA SER A 783 -3.82 -9.39 18.47
C SER A 783 -3.81 -7.86 18.42
N LYS A 784 -2.74 -7.26 17.90
CA LYS A 784 -2.53 -5.81 17.83
C LYS A 784 -2.13 -5.34 16.44
N ASP A 785 -2.43 -4.09 16.11
CA ASP A 785 -1.82 -3.37 14.97
C ASP A 785 -2.00 -4.09 13.61
N ARG A 786 -3.26 -4.23 13.16
CA ARG A 786 -3.67 -4.93 11.92
C ARG A 786 -3.31 -6.42 11.87
N SER A 787 -2.88 -7.01 12.98
CA SER A 787 -2.60 -8.44 13.04
C SER A 787 -3.87 -9.28 13.02
N ARG A 788 -3.67 -10.56 12.72
CA ARG A 788 -4.66 -11.61 12.71
C ARG A 788 -4.22 -12.75 13.61
N LEU A 789 -5.06 -13.10 14.58
CA LEU A 789 -4.88 -14.27 15.44
C LEU A 789 -6.02 -15.28 15.20
N ILE A 790 -5.71 -16.50 14.79
CA ILE A 790 -6.64 -17.63 14.92
C ILE A 790 -6.19 -18.49 16.09
N ILE A 791 -7.09 -18.78 17.04
CA ILE A 791 -6.86 -19.75 18.10
C ILE A 791 -7.97 -20.80 18.13
N SER A 792 -7.60 -22.08 18.22
CA SER A 792 -8.61 -23.15 18.24
C SER A 792 -8.23 -24.37 19.05
N ASP A 793 -9.23 -25.09 19.56
CA ASP A 793 -9.03 -26.33 20.33
C ASP A 793 -8.09 -26.13 21.55
N SER A 794 -8.20 -24.98 22.21
CA SER A 794 -7.23 -24.49 23.22
C SER A 794 -7.89 -24.22 24.56
N LYS A 795 -7.07 -24.11 25.61
CA LYS A 795 -7.51 -23.83 26.99
C LYS A 795 -6.76 -22.63 27.58
N VAL A 796 -7.50 -21.76 28.24
CA VAL A 796 -6.97 -20.62 29.00
C VAL A 796 -7.48 -20.73 30.43
N SER A 797 -6.61 -20.68 31.42
CA SER A 797 -7.00 -20.79 32.83
C SER A 797 -6.28 -19.83 33.75
N ASN A 798 -7.02 -19.16 34.64
CA ASN A 798 -6.47 -18.26 35.66
C ASN A 798 -5.62 -17.10 35.09
N CYS A 799 -5.94 -16.64 33.88
CA CYS A 799 -5.33 -15.44 33.31
C CYS A 799 -6.21 -14.22 33.61
N ARG A 800 -5.67 -13.01 33.83
CA ARG A 800 -6.55 -11.84 34.07
C ARG A 800 -7.38 -11.50 32.85
N ILE A 801 -6.75 -11.47 31.67
CA ILE A 801 -7.44 -11.34 30.39
C ILE A 801 -7.29 -12.63 29.57
N GLY A 802 -8.39 -13.13 29.01
CA GLY A 802 -8.38 -14.24 28.06
C GLY A 802 -7.80 -13.82 26.71
N ILE A 803 -8.59 -13.16 25.87
CA ILE A 803 -8.15 -12.67 24.57
C ILE A 803 -8.33 -11.15 24.50
N THR A 804 -7.29 -10.43 24.07
CA THR A 804 -7.37 -8.98 23.83
C THR A 804 -7.07 -8.62 22.38
N ILE A 805 -7.80 -7.65 21.84
CA ILE A 805 -7.71 -7.21 20.44
C ILE A 805 -7.79 -5.69 20.40
N PHE A 806 -6.75 -5.03 19.91
CA PHE A 806 -6.68 -3.57 19.96
C PHE A 806 -5.66 -2.98 18.98
N MET A 807 -5.63 -1.66 18.89
CA MET A 807 -4.68 -0.89 18.11
C MET A 807 -3.73 -0.15 19.06
N LYS A 808 -2.49 -0.63 19.19
CA LYS A 808 -1.43 0.03 19.97
C LYS A 808 -0.82 1.18 19.18
N LYS A 809 -0.62 0.96 17.89
CA LYS A 809 0.04 1.80 16.90
C LYS A 809 -0.99 2.19 15.82
N PRO A 810 -1.53 3.42 15.88
CA PRO A 810 -2.55 3.87 14.96
C PRO A 810 -2.17 3.70 13.47
N GLU A 811 -0.89 3.81 13.15
CA GLU A 811 -0.34 3.69 11.79
C GLU A 811 -0.63 2.34 11.09
N TYR A 812 -0.91 1.27 11.84
CA TYR A 812 -1.27 -0.04 11.26
C TYR A 812 -2.77 -0.20 11.04
N GLY A 813 -3.58 0.24 12.00
CA GLY A 813 -5.03 0.04 12.02
C GLY A 813 -5.52 -1.08 12.95
N PRO A 814 -6.85 -1.32 13.00
CA PRO A 814 -7.48 -2.26 13.94
C PRO A 814 -7.11 -3.72 13.64
N ALA A 815 -7.05 -4.53 14.70
CA ALA A 815 -6.66 -5.94 14.64
C ALA A 815 -7.87 -6.88 14.57
N PHE A 816 -7.60 -8.17 14.34
CA PHE A 816 -8.63 -9.20 14.24
C PHE A 816 -8.24 -10.48 14.97
N ALA A 817 -9.19 -11.10 15.65
CA ALA A 817 -9.02 -12.49 16.13
C ALA A 817 -10.23 -13.39 15.84
N GLU A 818 -9.95 -14.68 15.70
CA GLU A 818 -10.94 -15.74 15.60
C GLU A 818 -10.62 -16.83 16.62
N ALA A 819 -11.56 -17.14 17.50
CA ALA A 819 -11.47 -18.19 18.50
C ALA A 819 -12.51 -19.29 18.21
N MET A 820 -12.09 -20.55 18.20
CA MET A 820 -12.99 -21.69 17.97
C MET A 820 -12.70 -22.83 18.95
N ARG A 821 -13.69 -23.24 19.75
CA ARG A 821 -13.53 -24.25 20.82
C ARG A 821 -12.37 -23.89 21.75
N VAL A 822 -12.41 -22.66 22.28
CA VAL A 822 -11.44 -22.19 23.28
C VAL A 822 -12.13 -22.12 24.64
N ASP A 823 -11.65 -22.92 25.59
CA ASP A 823 -12.19 -22.97 26.96
C ASP A 823 -11.45 -21.96 27.84
N ILE A 824 -12.12 -20.86 28.20
CA ILE A 824 -11.56 -19.79 29.06
C ILE A 824 -12.17 -19.91 30.45
N GLN A 825 -11.35 -20.25 31.44
CA GLN A 825 -11.77 -20.48 32.83
C GLN A 825 -11.03 -19.55 33.80
N GLY A 826 -11.77 -18.97 34.75
CA GLY A 826 -11.16 -18.16 35.81
C GLY A 826 -10.53 -16.84 35.35
N ALA A 827 -10.88 -16.35 34.15
CA ALA A 827 -10.45 -15.04 33.69
C ALA A 827 -11.33 -13.90 34.23
N GLU A 828 -10.70 -12.79 34.60
CA GLU A 828 -11.42 -11.57 35.03
C GLU A 828 -12.20 -10.98 33.85
N LEU A 829 -11.51 -10.83 32.71
CA LEU A 829 -12.09 -10.46 31.43
C LEU A 829 -11.83 -11.56 30.40
N PRO A 830 -12.85 -12.35 30.00
CA PRO A 830 -12.68 -13.35 28.96
C PRO A 830 -12.22 -12.73 27.63
N TYR A 831 -12.74 -11.55 27.29
CA TYR A 831 -12.44 -10.84 26.04
C TYR A 831 -12.35 -9.32 26.30
N LEU A 832 -11.32 -8.68 25.76
CA LEU A 832 -11.15 -7.23 25.73
C LEU A 832 -10.97 -6.78 24.28
N ILE A 833 -11.95 -6.07 23.71
CA ILE A 833 -12.03 -5.82 22.27
C ILE A 833 -12.22 -4.32 22.06
N GLU A 834 -11.20 -3.69 21.48
CA GLU A 834 -11.24 -2.28 21.14
C GLU A 834 -12.21 -1.99 19.98
N ALA A 835 -12.80 -0.80 19.98
CA ALA A 835 -13.57 -0.28 18.87
C ALA A 835 -12.84 -0.44 17.53
N ASN A 836 -13.60 -0.73 16.48
CA ASN A 836 -13.13 -1.00 15.11
C ASN A 836 -12.33 -2.30 14.94
N SER A 837 -11.94 -2.99 16.01
CA SER A 837 -11.33 -4.32 15.93
C SER A 837 -12.38 -5.42 15.79
N GLY A 838 -12.00 -6.52 15.14
CA GLY A 838 -12.92 -7.63 14.85
C GLY A 838 -12.65 -8.87 15.71
N PHE A 839 -13.71 -9.49 16.22
CA PHE A 839 -13.63 -10.77 16.92
C PHE A 839 -14.70 -11.74 16.45
N ILE A 840 -14.31 -12.98 16.19
CA ILE A 840 -15.22 -14.09 15.93
C ILE A 840 -15.01 -15.18 16.97
N LEU A 841 -16.07 -15.57 17.68
CA LEU A 841 -16.06 -16.67 18.63
C LEU A 841 -17.03 -17.75 18.15
N ASP A 842 -16.55 -18.97 17.93
CA ASP A 842 -17.35 -20.12 17.48
C ASP A 842 -18.25 -19.79 16.28
N LYS A 843 -17.67 -19.09 15.29
CA LYS A 843 -18.32 -18.59 14.05
C LYS A 843 -19.37 -17.51 14.26
N VAL A 844 -19.42 -16.90 15.43
CA VAL A 844 -20.30 -15.77 15.75
C VAL A 844 -19.46 -14.52 15.96
N ALA A 845 -19.76 -13.45 15.23
CA ALA A 845 -19.11 -12.16 15.44
C ALA A 845 -19.47 -11.60 16.83
N PHE A 846 -18.45 -11.18 17.58
CA PHE A 846 -18.60 -10.57 18.89
C PHE A 846 -18.38 -9.05 18.78
N PRO A 847 -19.23 -8.22 19.40
CA PRO A 847 -19.09 -6.78 19.34
C PRO A 847 -17.88 -6.29 20.15
N PRO A 848 -17.24 -5.19 19.72
CA PRO A 848 -16.31 -4.45 20.56
C PRO A 848 -16.93 -4.08 21.91
N ASN A 849 -16.11 -4.03 22.97
CA ASN A 849 -16.58 -3.76 24.33
C ASN A 849 -15.77 -2.65 25.04
N ARG A 850 -14.77 -2.06 24.37
CA ARG A 850 -13.94 -1.01 24.94
C ARG A 850 -13.49 0.00 23.88
N GLU A 851 -13.23 1.22 24.32
CA GLU A 851 -12.53 2.25 23.57
C GLU A 851 -11.12 2.40 24.16
N ASP A 852 -10.12 2.63 23.31
CA ASP A 852 -8.74 2.95 23.73
C ASP A 852 -8.19 1.98 24.77
N VAL A 853 -8.14 0.70 24.39
CA VAL A 853 -7.63 -0.40 25.21
C VAL A 853 -6.19 -0.14 25.63
N LYS A 854 -5.39 0.53 24.79
CA LYS A 854 -4.00 0.90 25.11
C LYS A 854 -3.87 1.65 26.43
N LYS A 855 -4.83 2.52 26.80
CA LYS A 855 -4.79 3.30 28.05
C LYS A 855 -4.90 2.47 29.33
N ILE A 856 -5.46 1.27 29.25
CA ILE A 856 -5.63 0.38 30.41
C ILE A 856 -4.68 -0.80 30.40
N LEU A 857 -3.95 -1.02 29.31
CA LEU A 857 -2.88 -2.01 29.22
C LEU A 857 -1.53 -1.43 29.67
N TYR A 858 -0.46 -2.23 29.58
CA TYR A 858 0.92 -1.84 29.85
C TYR A 858 1.17 -1.36 31.28
N GLY A 859 0.55 -2.06 32.25
CA GLY A 859 0.71 -1.79 33.68
C GLY A 859 -0.16 -0.65 34.22
N ALA A 860 -1.07 -0.10 33.42
CA ALA A 860 -2.07 0.85 33.90
C ALA A 860 -3.16 0.16 34.74
N GLU A 861 -3.80 -0.87 34.18
CA GLU A 861 -4.79 -1.70 34.87
C GLU A 861 -4.52 -3.20 34.64
N TYR A 862 -4.11 -3.55 33.41
CA TYR A 862 -3.77 -4.90 32.96
C TYR A 862 -2.43 -4.92 32.23
N GLY A 863 -1.85 -6.12 32.11
CA GLY A 863 -0.56 -6.34 31.46
C GLY A 863 0.60 -5.81 32.30
N LYS A 864 1.79 -6.29 31.99
CA LYS A 864 3.00 -5.87 32.71
C LYS A 864 3.50 -4.54 32.16
N ALA A 865 3.99 -3.66 33.04
CA ALA A 865 4.74 -2.49 32.60
C ALA A 865 6.13 -2.93 32.13
N SER A 866 6.54 -2.52 30.93
CA SER A 866 7.92 -2.73 30.48
C SER A 866 8.87 -1.95 31.39
N ILE A 867 9.77 -2.66 32.06
CA ILE A 867 10.86 -2.07 32.84
C ILE A 867 12.07 -2.02 31.89
N ARG A 868 12.40 -0.84 31.37
CA ARG A 868 13.61 -0.62 30.56
C ARG A 868 14.78 -0.19 31.43
#